data_AF-A0A671V136-F1
#
_entry.id   AF-A0A671V136-F1
#
_cell.length_a   1.000
_cell.length_b   1.000
_cell.length_c   1.000
_cell.angle_alpha   90.00
_cell.angle_beta   90.00
_cell.angle_gamma   90.00
#
_symmetry.space_group_name_H-M   'P 1'
#
loop_
_entity.id
_entity.type
_entity.pdbx_description
1 polymer ?
#
loop_
_entity_poly.entity_id
_entity_poly.type
_entity_poly.pdbx_seq_one_letter_code
_entity_poly.pdbx_strand_id
1 'polypeptide(L)'
;MEEKTRFPTSTFTSSPDILHSLRQLGLRNEVQLSEKDALKVAKKIEELQGSKEPEWEFIIKKAKTLLQILNKQTKLVKSTDAQTSLLKLKWVPVCKERPLTYPKSLAWVGDTLNIFSLSEMCDISHAVLVGSAVALVEHTSAGMKKALKLTVEPQVDQVLQIKNILEEYPSVADIFKELLQNADDASATECSFLIDMRKNTDIRENLLDPGMIVCHGPSLWSFNNSVFSDTDFLNITRLGGSVKRCEADKVGKFGLGFNSVYHITDIPIIMSREFMIMFDPNINHISKHIRDSSNPGIKINWSKQQKRLRKFPNQFKPFINVFNCQLPLAQDSPYKYNGTLFRLPFRTEQEASVSEISSLYYNTTDIYSLVDEFSICGHRFILFTQHVGSMKVASTNRARRMTDEMPSKAVEVTNWLICSCMDVTEALKFSLSDSGKRLGLVPCGGVAVLLSEEENRKWTVKTNATPIGEVFCYLPLRIKTGLPVHINGCFAVTSNRKEIWKTDTKGQWNSVFMRHVIVQAYLAALTMLRSMAESGELLDYSYYAAWPDPSQVHDDFTLVSQGVYQEIAKGGDSDQAKVFSDGKTWVSIKYVRFLDDALLCRPDIGPAAFQIFLKYLKKSGSQNLCAVELPDWVKEGFDDAGCKGKLMENTLTEKQFFSDVFFPHIQEIDKELRDPLMHFVLNEKLEDFASILRVTPCIPCSGPNKELVLPSRLIHPEGRVAKLYNTDDGRFP
;
A
#
# COMPACT_ATOMS: atom_id res chain seq x y z
N MET A 1 7.42 -51.49 -26.32
CA MET A 1 6.64 -52.43 -27.16
C MET A 1 5.50 -53.13 -26.41
N GLU A 2 5.63 -53.48 -25.12
CA GLU A 2 4.56 -54.17 -24.38
C GLU A 2 3.24 -53.41 -24.17
N GLU A 3 3.22 -52.07 -24.19
CA GLU A 3 1.98 -51.32 -23.90
C GLU A 3 1.00 -51.29 -25.09
N LYS A 4 1.51 -51.31 -26.34
CA LYS A 4 0.66 -51.32 -27.55
C LYS A 4 -0.19 -52.59 -27.68
N THR A 5 0.15 -53.67 -26.99
CA THR A 5 -0.62 -54.93 -26.99
C THR A 5 -1.81 -54.91 -26.02
N ARG A 6 -2.00 -53.82 -25.26
CA ARG A 6 -3.07 -53.68 -24.25
C ARG A 6 -4.22 -52.78 -24.69
N PHE A 7 -4.13 -52.13 -25.84
CA PHE A 7 -5.14 -51.22 -26.36
C PHE A 7 -5.88 -51.83 -27.57
N PRO A 8 -7.21 -51.67 -27.68
CA PRO A 8 -7.93 -52.01 -28.90
C PRO A 8 -7.38 -51.23 -30.10
N THR A 9 -7.42 -51.82 -31.30
CA THR A 9 -7.00 -51.14 -32.54
C THR A 9 -7.96 -50.01 -32.91
N SER A 10 -7.53 -49.11 -33.81
CA SER A 10 -8.32 -47.94 -34.23
C SER A 10 -9.75 -48.30 -34.68
N THR A 11 -9.95 -49.44 -35.33
CA THR A 11 -11.27 -49.95 -35.73
C THR A 11 -12.23 -50.12 -34.54
N PHE A 12 -11.73 -50.52 -33.37
CA PHE A 12 -12.52 -50.75 -32.15
C PHE A 12 -12.59 -49.53 -31.23
N THR A 13 -11.82 -48.48 -31.50
CA THR A 13 -11.86 -47.21 -30.74
C THR A 13 -12.59 -46.09 -31.48
N SER A 14 -12.96 -46.28 -32.75
CA SER A 14 -13.56 -45.23 -33.60
C SER A 14 -15.04 -44.95 -33.33
N SER A 15 -15.77 -45.89 -32.69
CA SER A 15 -17.19 -45.72 -32.35
C SER A 15 -17.40 -45.67 -30.83
N PRO A 16 -18.10 -44.64 -30.31
CA PRO A 16 -18.48 -44.56 -28.90
C PRO A 16 -19.30 -45.76 -28.41
N ASP A 17 -20.14 -46.32 -29.27
CA ASP A 17 -21.01 -47.45 -28.93
C ASP A 17 -20.21 -48.74 -28.75
N ILE A 18 -19.19 -48.97 -29.59
CA ILE A 18 -18.28 -50.11 -29.46
C ILE A 18 -17.49 -50.00 -28.14
N LEU A 19 -17.01 -48.80 -27.79
CA LEU A 19 -16.34 -48.57 -26.50
C LEU A 19 -17.29 -48.79 -25.31
N HIS A 20 -18.57 -48.45 -25.44
CA HIS A 20 -19.58 -48.72 -24.43
C HIS A 20 -19.78 -50.23 -24.23
N SER A 21 -19.94 -51.00 -25.32
CA SER A 21 -20.04 -52.46 -25.27
C SER A 21 -18.78 -53.10 -24.67
N LEU A 22 -17.59 -52.64 -25.05
CA LEU A 22 -16.34 -53.14 -24.49
C LEU A 22 -16.24 -52.86 -22.98
N ARG A 23 -16.73 -51.71 -22.50
CA ARG A 23 -16.80 -51.42 -21.05
C ARG A 23 -17.72 -52.39 -20.31
N GLN A 24 -18.88 -52.74 -20.89
CA GLN A 24 -19.77 -53.74 -20.30
C GLN A 24 -19.12 -55.13 -20.25
N LEU A 25 -18.25 -55.45 -21.20
CA LEU A 25 -17.50 -56.71 -21.28
C LEU A 25 -16.20 -56.73 -20.44
N GLY A 26 -15.91 -55.67 -19.69
CA GLY A 26 -14.77 -55.62 -18.77
C GLY A 26 -13.54 -54.85 -19.26
N LEU A 27 -13.68 -53.98 -20.27
CA LEU A 27 -12.64 -53.01 -20.62
C LEU A 27 -12.35 -52.13 -19.39
N ARG A 28 -11.11 -52.22 -18.88
CA ARG A 28 -10.71 -51.58 -17.63
C ARG A 28 -10.76 -50.04 -17.75
N ASN A 29 -11.33 -49.39 -16.74
CA ASN A 29 -11.32 -47.93 -16.58
C ASN A 29 -10.70 -47.52 -15.24
N GLU A 30 -10.62 -46.20 -14.99
CA GLU A 30 -10.00 -45.61 -13.81
C GLU A 30 -10.59 -46.14 -12.48
N VAL A 31 -11.87 -46.50 -12.44
CA VAL A 31 -12.57 -46.93 -11.21
C VAL A 31 -12.15 -48.34 -10.76
N GLN A 32 -11.67 -49.15 -11.71
CA GLN A 32 -11.28 -50.56 -11.54
C GLN A 32 -9.78 -50.76 -11.28
N LEU A 33 -9.05 -49.69 -10.98
CA LEU A 33 -7.65 -49.76 -10.58
C LEU A 33 -7.53 -50.30 -9.15
N SER A 34 -6.47 -51.07 -8.89
CA SER A 34 -6.11 -51.60 -7.57
C SER A 34 -4.80 -50.98 -7.06
N GLU A 35 -4.51 -51.13 -5.77
CA GLU A 35 -3.25 -50.67 -5.18
C GLU A 35 -2.02 -51.29 -5.87
N LYS A 36 -2.13 -52.57 -6.28
CA LYS A 36 -1.08 -53.29 -7.00
C LYS A 36 -0.79 -52.67 -8.37
N ASP A 37 -1.83 -52.17 -9.05
CA ASP A 37 -1.65 -51.48 -10.34
C ASP A 37 -0.88 -50.16 -10.14
N ALA A 38 -1.24 -49.36 -9.14
CA ALA A 38 -0.55 -48.11 -8.83
C ALA A 38 0.92 -48.34 -8.48
N LEU A 39 1.22 -49.33 -7.63
CA LEU A 39 2.60 -49.71 -7.28
C LEU A 39 3.39 -50.22 -8.47
N LYS A 40 2.77 -51.02 -9.35
CA LYS A 40 3.43 -51.51 -10.56
C LYS A 40 3.79 -50.37 -11.51
N VAL A 41 2.90 -49.38 -11.66
CA VAL A 41 3.18 -48.18 -12.47
C VAL A 41 4.30 -47.34 -11.85
N ALA A 42 4.27 -47.12 -10.53
CA ALA A 42 5.33 -46.38 -9.82
C ALA A 42 6.71 -47.04 -9.97
N LYS A 43 6.80 -48.36 -9.76
CA LYS A 43 8.03 -49.15 -9.99
C LYS A 43 8.49 -49.06 -11.44
N LYS A 44 7.55 -49.13 -12.39
CA LYS A 44 7.90 -49.01 -13.81
C LYS A 44 8.45 -47.64 -14.16
N ILE A 45 7.94 -46.56 -13.55
CA ILE A 45 8.47 -45.21 -13.72
C ILE A 45 9.91 -45.13 -13.20
N GLU A 46 10.19 -45.73 -12.05
CA GLU A 46 11.56 -45.80 -11.48
C GLU A 46 12.51 -46.60 -12.38
N GLU A 47 12.09 -47.76 -12.88
CA GLU A 47 12.88 -48.57 -13.82
C GLU A 47 13.21 -47.82 -15.12
N LEU A 48 12.24 -47.10 -15.68
CA LEU A 48 12.40 -46.39 -16.96
C LEU A 48 13.44 -45.25 -16.88
N GLN A 49 13.67 -44.70 -15.69
CA GLN A 49 14.70 -43.69 -15.44
C GLN A 49 16.12 -44.24 -15.55
N GLY A 50 16.33 -45.54 -15.32
CA GLY A 50 17.65 -46.19 -15.38
C GLY A 50 18.10 -46.63 -16.78
N SER A 51 17.31 -46.34 -17.82
CA SER A 51 17.67 -46.65 -19.20
C SER A 51 18.81 -45.75 -19.70
N LYS A 52 19.60 -46.21 -20.69
CA LYS A 52 20.75 -45.44 -21.22
C LYS A 52 20.34 -44.09 -21.82
N GLU A 53 19.10 -43.99 -22.33
CA GLU A 53 18.48 -42.76 -22.81
C GLU A 53 16.99 -42.76 -22.39
N PRO A 54 16.64 -42.15 -21.25
CA PRO A 54 15.27 -42.11 -20.77
C PRO A 54 14.42 -41.12 -21.59
N GLU A 55 13.30 -41.60 -22.15
CA GLU A 55 12.29 -40.78 -22.82
C GLU A 55 11.50 -39.92 -21.80
N TRP A 56 12.11 -38.83 -21.33
CA TRP A 56 11.59 -38.01 -20.23
C TRP A 56 10.17 -37.49 -20.43
N GLU A 57 9.80 -37.09 -21.64
CA GLU A 57 8.44 -36.61 -21.94
C GLU A 57 7.38 -37.68 -21.65
N PHE A 58 7.65 -38.92 -22.09
CA PHE A 58 6.79 -40.08 -21.84
C PHE A 58 6.73 -40.43 -20.34
N ILE A 59 7.88 -40.47 -19.68
CA ILE A 59 7.98 -40.81 -18.26
C ILE A 59 7.25 -39.76 -17.39
N ILE A 60 7.46 -38.46 -17.65
CA ILE A 60 6.78 -37.37 -16.93
C ILE A 60 5.27 -37.42 -17.16
N LYS A 61 4.81 -37.69 -18.39
CA LYS A 61 3.38 -37.83 -18.69
C LYS A 61 2.76 -38.98 -17.89
N LYS A 62 3.46 -40.12 -17.79
CA LYS A 62 3.04 -41.29 -17.01
C LYS A 62 2.98 -40.98 -15.51
N ALA A 63 3.99 -40.29 -14.99
CA ALA A 63 4.07 -39.83 -13.60
C ALA A 63 2.97 -38.83 -13.22
N LYS A 64 2.74 -37.80 -14.05
CA LYS A 64 1.66 -36.82 -13.86
C LYS A 64 0.28 -37.50 -13.85
N THR A 65 0.06 -38.46 -14.74
CA THR A 65 -1.20 -39.22 -14.80
C THR A 65 -1.44 -40.04 -13.54
N LEU A 66 -0.40 -40.73 -13.05
CA LEU A 66 -0.51 -41.49 -11.79
C LEU A 66 -0.81 -40.57 -10.60
N LEU A 67 -0.15 -39.41 -10.52
CA LEU A 67 -0.39 -38.42 -9.48
C LEU A 67 -1.85 -37.91 -9.51
N GLN A 68 -2.39 -37.61 -10.69
CA GLN A 68 -3.78 -37.20 -10.86
C GLN A 68 -4.80 -38.26 -10.40
N ILE A 69 -4.55 -39.54 -10.73
CA ILE A 69 -5.42 -40.65 -10.30
C ILE A 69 -5.40 -40.80 -8.78
N LEU A 70 -4.21 -40.77 -8.16
CA LEU A 70 -4.07 -40.90 -6.71
C LEU A 70 -4.70 -39.72 -5.94
N ASN A 71 -4.66 -38.52 -6.52
CA ASN A 71 -5.34 -37.34 -5.99
C ASN A 71 -6.86 -37.50 -5.94
N LYS A 72 -7.46 -38.19 -6.93
CA LYS A 72 -8.91 -38.43 -7.03
C LYS A 72 -9.36 -39.68 -6.26
N GLN A 73 -8.53 -40.71 -6.21
CA GLN A 73 -8.88 -42.03 -5.67
C GLN A 73 -7.96 -42.45 -4.53
N THR A 74 -8.15 -41.84 -3.35
CA THR A 74 -7.36 -42.14 -2.13
C THR A 74 -7.53 -43.59 -1.65
N LYS A 75 -8.54 -44.32 -2.15
CA LYS A 75 -8.75 -45.76 -1.89
C LYS A 75 -7.62 -46.65 -2.42
N LEU A 76 -6.77 -46.14 -3.32
CA LEU A 76 -5.63 -46.86 -3.90
C LEU A 76 -4.39 -46.82 -2.99
N VAL A 77 -4.50 -46.20 -1.81
CA VAL A 77 -3.41 -45.97 -0.85
C VAL A 77 -3.89 -46.27 0.59
N LYS A 78 -4.52 -47.43 0.81
CA LYS A 78 -5.04 -47.83 2.12
C LYS A 78 -4.07 -48.75 2.87
N SER A 79 -3.39 -49.68 2.18
CA SER A 79 -2.47 -50.59 2.86
C SER A 79 -1.15 -49.90 3.26
N THR A 80 -0.60 -50.31 4.39
CA THR A 80 0.68 -49.81 4.91
C THR A 80 1.84 -50.07 3.94
N ASP A 81 1.78 -51.19 3.22
CA ASP A 81 2.77 -51.57 2.21
C ASP A 81 2.72 -50.63 0.99
N ALA A 82 1.52 -50.33 0.49
CA ALA A 82 1.35 -49.37 -0.60
C ALA A 82 1.77 -47.96 -0.19
N GLN A 83 1.42 -47.51 1.01
CA GLN A 83 1.85 -46.22 1.56
C GLN A 83 3.37 -46.10 1.61
N THR A 84 4.04 -47.07 2.23
CA THR A 84 5.50 -47.05 2.42
C THR A 84 6.23 -47.12 1.09
N SER A 85 5.76 -47.96 0.16
CA SER A 85 6.36 -48.12 -1.16
C SER A 85 6.17 -46.87 -2.03
N LEU A 86 4.98 -46.28 -2.08
CA LEU A 86 4.72 -45.07 -2.88
C LEU A 86 5.46 -43.84 -2.36
N LEU A 87 5.76 -43.77 -1.06
CA LEU A 87 6.60 -42.71 -0.50
C LEU A 87 8.05 -42.83 -0.95
N LYS A 88 8.61 -44.05 -0.89
CA LYS A 88 10.04 -44.29 -1.16
C LYS A 88 10.42 -44.33 -2.64
N LEU A 89 9.54 -44.85 -3.50
CA LEU A 89 9.82 -44.97 -4.94
C LEU A 89 9.98 -43.58 -5.60
N LYS A 90 10.94 -43.46 -6.52
CA LYS A 90 11.14 -42.25 -7.34
C LYS A 90 10.19 -42.26 -8.52
N TRP A 91 8.96 -41.81 -8.33
CA TRP A 91 7.95 -41.78 -9.40
C TRP A 91 7.21 -40.43 -9.55
N VAL A 92 7.40 -39.51 -8.60
CA VAL A 92 6.66 -38.23 -8.58
C VAL A 92 7.38 -37.19 -9.43
N PRO A 93 6.67 -36.47 -10.33
CA PRO A 93 7.29 -35.44 -11.15
C PRO A 93 7.66 -34.21 -10.30
N VAL A 94 8.88 -33.70 -10.49
CA VAL A 94 9.34 -32.47 -9.87
C VAL A 94 8.75 -31.27 -10.60
N CYS A 95 8.34 -30.25 -9.85
CA CYS A 95 7.86 -29.00 -10.41
C CYS A 95 8.94 -28.30 -11.24
N LYS A 96 8.69 -28.12 -12.53
CA LYS A 96 9.60 -27.41 -13.43
C LYS A 96 9.37 -25.91 -13.44
N GLU A 97 8.13 -25.49 -13.22
CA GLU A 97 7.77 -24.08 -13.25
C GLU A 97 8.15 -23.42 -11.91
N ARG A 98 8.87 -22.30 -12.00
CA ARG A 98 9.18 -21.49 -10.84
C ARG A 98 7.94 -20.64 -10.51
N PRO A 99 7.43 -20.63 -9.27
CA PRO A 99 6.35 -19.73 -8.90
C PRO A 99 6.75 -18.28 -9.16
N LEU A 100 5.78 -17.44 -9.51
CA LEU A 100 6.02 -16.02 -9.81
C LEU A 100 6.64 -15.25 -8.63
N THR A 101 6.44 -15.74 -7.40
CA THR A 101 7.04 -15.20 -6.17
C THR A 101 8.43 -15.75 -5.87
N TYR A 102 8.97 -16.65 -6.69
CA TYR A 102 10.26 -17.29 -6.48
C TYR A 102 11.40 -16.37 -6.97
N PRO A 103 12.41 -16.07 -6.13
CA PRO A 103 13.51 -15.18 -6.51
C PRO A 103 14.27 -15.69 -7.74
N LYS A 104 14.43 -14.83 -8.77
CA LYS A 104 15.14 -15.19 -10.01
C LYS A 104 16.64 -15.48 -9.80
N SER A 105 17.22 -14.92 -8.74
CA SER A 105 18.63 -15.10 -8.35
C SER A 105 18.92 -16.46 -7.71
N LEU A 106 17.91 -17.14 -7.16
CA LEU A 106 18.09 -18.42 -6.50
C LEU A 106 18.04 -19.57 -7.50
N ALA A 107 18.91 -20.56 -7.30
CA ALA A 107 18.86 -21.82 -8.03
C ALA A 107 17.49 -22.48 -7.84
N TRP A 108 17.01 -23.26 -8.82
CA TRP A 108 15.74 -23.98 -8.71
C TRP A 108 16.00 -25.47 -8.85
N VAL A 109 15.64 -26.26 -7.84
CA VAL A 109 15.88 -27.72 -7.86
C VAL A 109 15.18 -28.38 -9.05
N GLY A 110 14.03 -27.84 -9.46
CA GLY A 110 13.31 -28.31 -10.64
C GLY A 110 14.09 -28.18 -11.95
N ASP A 111 15.13 -27.35 -12.04
CA ASP A 111 15.98 -27.29 -13.24
C ASP A 111 16.88 -28.53 -13.37
N THR A 112 17.19 -29.17 -12.24
CA THR A 112 18.16 -30.28 -12.15
C THR A 112 17.49 -31.66 -12.07
N LEU A 113 16.33 -31.75 -11.42
CA LEU A 113 15.63 -33.01 -11.17
C LEU A 113 14.33 -33.10 -11.96
N ASN A 114 14.05 -34.26 -12.56
CA ASN A 114 12.81 -34.52 -13.30
C ASN A 114 11.78 -35.29 -12.47
N ILE A 115 12.21 -36.32 -11.76
CA ILE A 115 11.39 -37.20 -10.92
C ILE A 115 12.11 -37.43 -9.59
N PHE A 116 11.35 -37.50 -8.50
CA PHE A 116 11.90 -37.71 -7.18
C PHE A 116 10.98 -38.53 -6.26
N SER A 117 11.49 -38.86 -5.06
CA SER A 117 10.76 -39.60 -4.03
C SER A 117 9.87 -38.64 -3.25
N LEU A 118 8.59 -39.01 -3.07
CA LEU A 118 7.63 -38.16 -2.36
C LEU A 118 7.97 -37.95 -0.88
N SER A 119 8.72 -38.87 -0.24
CA SER A 119 9.20 -38.68 1.13
C SER A 119 10.27 -37.59 1.28
N GLU A 120 10.90 -37.18 0.18
CA GLU A 120 11.99 -36.19 0.15
C GLU A 120 11.56 -34.90 -0.57
N MET A 121 10.27 -34.76 -0.88
CA MET A 121 9.71 -33.60 -1.59
C MET A 121 8.83 -32.75 -0.67
N CYS A 122 8.64 -31.50 -1.04
CA CYS A 122 7.71 -30.58 -0.38
C CYS A 122 6.63 -30.06 -1.33
N ASP A 123 5.52 -29.61 -0.77
CA ASP A 123 4.46 -28.98 -1.54
C ASP A 123 4.93 -27.63 -2.10
N ILE A 124 4.58 -27.33 -3.35
CA ILE A 124 4.97 -26.08 -4.03
C ILE A 124 4.58 -24.80 -3.27
N SER A 125 3.60 -24.85 -2.36
CA SER A 125 3.30 -23.71 -1.47
C SER A 125 4.49 -23.24 -0.62
N HIS A 126 5.51 -24.09 -0.44
CA HIS A 126 6.75 -23.76 0.27
C HIS A 126 7.88 -23.33 -0.68
N ALA A 127 7.60 -23.07 -1.95
CA ALA A 127 8.63 -22.84 -2.97
C ALA A 127 9.60 -21.72 -2.63
N VAL A 128 9.11 -20.61 -2.08
CA VAL A 128 9.97 -19.48 -1.68
C VAL A 128 10.94 -19.87 -0.56
N LEU A 129 10.55 -20.84 0.28
CA LEU A 129 11.34 -21.27 1.44
C LEU A 129 12.39 -22.32 1.07
N VAL A 130 12.04 -23.27 0.20
CA VAL A 130 12.87 -24.48 -0.02
C VAL A 130 13.19 -24.77 -1.49
N GLY A 131 12.67 -23.99 -2.45
CA GLY A 131 12.77 -24.29 -3.88
C GLY A 131 14.19 -24.35 -4.44
N SER A 132 15.18 -23.83 -3.70
CA SER A 132 16.60 -23.88 -4.06
C SER A 132 17.32 -25.13 -3.58
N ALA A 133 16.77 -25.84 -2.59
CA ALA A 133 17.42 -26.97 -1.92
C ALA A 133 16.58 -28.27 -1.94
N VAL A 134 15.26 -28.17 -2.07
CA VAL A 134 14.33 -29.32 -2.00
C VAL A 134 13.49 -29.41 -3.28
N ALA A 135 13.26 -30.63 -3.76
CA ALA A 135 12.39 -30.90 -4.89
C ALA A 135 10.91 -30.68 -4.51
N LEU A 136 10.15 -30.02 -5.39
CA LEU A 136 8.77 -29.63 -5.09
C LEU A 136 7.76 -30.39 -5.94
N VAL A 137 6.61 -30.69 -5.36
CA VAL A 137 5.48 -31.35 -6.02
C VAL A 137 4.29 -30.39 -6.11
N GLU A 138 3.65 -30.36 -7.27
CA GLU A 138 2.41 -29.62 -7.51
C GLU A 138 1.15 -30.46 -7.31
N HIS A 139 0.03 -29.79 -7.06
CA HIS A 139 -1.31 -30.36 -7.14
C HIS A 139 -1.58 -31.59 -6.25
N THR A 140 -0.99 -31.67 -5.05
CA THR A 140 -1.33 -32.76 -4.10
C THR A 140 -2.61 -32.44 -3.32
N SER A 141 -3.62 -33.30 -3.41
CA SER A 141 -4.92 -33.10 -2.75
C SER A 141 -4.83 -33.36 -1.24
N ALA A 142 -5.66 -32.66 -0.45
CA ALA A 142 -5.71 -32.87 1.00
C ALA A 142 -6.01 -34.34 1.38
N GLY A 143 -6.84 -35.01 0.58
CA GLY A 143 -7.16 -36.43 0.74
C GLY A 143 -5.94 -37.34 0.52
N MET A 144 -5.13 -37.07 -0.50
CA MET A 144 -3.90 -37.82 -0.78
C MET A 144 -2.85 -37.57 0.31
N LYS A 145 -2.67 -36.32 0.75
CA LYS A 145 -1.78 -35.97 1.86
C LYS A 145 -2.12 -36.73 3.14
N LYS A 146 -3.42 -36.80 3.47
CA LYS A 146 -3.91 -37.57 4.61
C LYS A 146 -3.71 -39.08 4.45
N ALA A 147 -3.96 -39.63 3.25
CA ALA A 147 -3.82 -41.06 2.98
C ALA A 147 -2.36 -41.54 3.05
N LEU A 148 -1.41 -40.72 2.60
CA LEU A 148 0.02 -41.01 2.64
C LEU A 148 0.70 -40.55 3.95
N LYS A 149 -0.05 -39.99 4.90
CA LYS A 149 0.49 -39.39 6.14
C LYS A 149 1.61 -38.37 5.85
N LEU A 150 1.44 -37.58 4.79
CA LEU A 150 2.33 -36.47 4.43
C LEU A 150 2.07 -35.31 5.41
N THR A 151 2.62 -35.43 6.61
CA THR A 151 2.65 -34.40 7.66
C THR A 151 3.99 -33.68 7.72
N VAL A 152 4.83 -33.82 6.70
CA VAL A 152 6.17 -33.25 6.68
C VAL A 152 6.06 -31.79 6.23
N GLU A 153 5.95 -30.88 7.20
CA GLU A 153 6.51 -29.54 7.02
C GLU A 153 8.01 -29.72 6.74
N PRO A 154 8.59 -29.04 5.73
CA PRO A 154 10.01 -29.19 5.45
C PRO A 154 10.82 -28.89 6.72
N GLN A 155 11.78 -29.75 7.05
CA GLN A 155 12.89 -29.36 7.92
C GLN A 155 13.79 -28.43 7.10
N VAL A 156 13.41 -27.15 7.05
CA VAL A 156 14.22 -26.11 6.43
C VAL A 156 15.34 -25.76 7.39
N ASP A 157 16.55 -25.57 6.85
CA ASP A 157 17.58 -24.84 7.57
C ASP A 157 17.07 -23.41 7.85
N GLN A 158 16.73 -23.16 9.11
CA GLN A 158 16.14 -21.90 9.56
C GLN A 158 17.04 -20.70 9.26
N VAL A 159 18.36 -20.91 9.22
CA VAL A 159 19.33 -19.86 8.92
C VAL A 159 19.21 -19.43 7.46
N LEU A 160 19.12 -20.39 6.52
CA LEU A 160 18.93 -20.10 5.09
C LEU A 160 17.62 -19.35 4.83
N GLN A 161 16.56 -19.72 5.56
CA GLN A 161 15.27 -19.04 5.47
C GLN A 161 15.36 -17.57 5.94
N ILE A 162 16.00 -17.31 7.07
CA ILE A 162 16.19 -15.95 7.58
C ILE A 162 17.05 -15.15 6.59
N LYS A 163 18.15 -15.72 6.09
CA LYS A 163 19.04 -15.06 5.13
C LYS A 163 18.31 -14.61 3.86
N ASN A 164 17.48 -15.48 3.27
CA ASN A 164 16.68 -15.13 2.10
C ASN A 164 15.69 -13.97 2.39
N ILE A 165 15.13 -13.90 3.60
CA ILE A 165 14.26 -12.80 4.01
C ILE A 165 15.07 -11.50 4.12
N LEU A 166 16.25 -11.52 4.72
CA LEU A 166 17.10 -10.33 4.85
C LEU A 166 17.52 -9.76 3.49
N GLU A 167 17.76 -10.61 2.49
CA GLU A 167 18.03 -10.16 1.11
C GLU A 167 16.84 -9.45 0.45
N GLU A 168 15.60 -9.84 0.80
CA GLU A 168 14.38 -9.21 0.30
C GLU A 168 14.08 -7.85 0.96
N TYR A 169 14.48 -7.67 2.22
CA TYR A 169 14.22 -6.49 3.05
C TYR A 169 15.51 -5.74 3.44
N PRO A 170 16.33 -5.24 2.50
CA PRO A 170 17.70 -4.80 2.78
C PRO A 170 17.85 -3.59 3.73
N SER A 171 16.75 -2.93 4.11
CA SER A 171 16.80 -1.71 4.91
C SER A 171 16.58 -1.99 6.40
N VAL A 172 17.60 -1.65 7.20
CA VAL A 172 17.58 -1.74 8.66
C VAL A 172 16.45 -0.91 9.30
N ALA A 173 16.12 0.25 8.71
CA ALA A 173 15.03 1.09 9.21
C ALA A 173 13.64 0.42 9.15
N ASP A 174 13.46 -0.63 8.35
CA ASP A 174 12.18 -1.35 8.27
C ASP A 174 11.91 -2.16 9.56
N ILE A 175 12.92 -2.44 10.40
CA ILE A 175 12.75 -3.06 11.73
C ILE A 175 11.76 -2.26 12.59
N PHE A 176 11.88 -0.93 12.60
CA PHE A 176 10.99 -0.08 13.39
C PHE A 176 9.54 -0.17 12.90
N LYS A 177 9.36 -0.22 11.57
CA LYS A 177 8.04 -0.39 10.95
C LYS A 177 7.42 -1.73 11.33
N GLU A 178 8.18 -2.82 11.22
CA GLU A 178 7.68 -4.16 11.54
C GLU A 178 7.36 -4.31 13.04
N LEU A 179 8.17 -3.74 13.94
CA LEU A 179 7.89 -3.74 15.38
C LEU A 179 6.70 -2.85 15.76
N LEU A 180 6.54 -1.70 15.10
CA LEU A 180 5.38 -0.83 15.26
C LEU A 180 4.11 -1.51 14.74
N GLN A 181 4.16 -2.15 13.57
CA GLN A 181 3.03 -2.91 13.03
C GLN A 181 2.64 -4.06 13.94
N ASN A 182 3.61 -4.79 14.50
CA ASN A 182 3.33 -5.85 15.47
C ASN A 182 2.66 -5.31 16.75
N ALA A 183 3.03 -4.09 17.18
CA ALA A 183 2.37 -3.43 18.31
C ALA A 183 0.93 -3.01 17.96
N ASP A 184 0.72 -2.44 16.77
CA ASP A 184 -0.60 -2.04 16.28
C ASP A 184 -1.54 -3.25 16.09
N ASP A 185 -1.05 -4.33 15.47
CA ASP A 185 -1.76 -5.61 15.32
C ASP A 185 -2.15 -6.26 16.66
N ALA A 186 -1.37 -5.98 17.72
CA ALA A 186 -1.64 -6.41 19.09
C ALA A 186 -2.55 -5.42 19.84
N SER A 187 -3.09 -4.41 19.15
CA SER A 187 -3.91 -3.33 19.70
C SER A 187 -3.23 -2.56 20.84
N ALA A 188 -1.90 -2.39 20.75
CA ALA A 188 -1.18 -1.50 21.65
C ALA A 188 -1.52 -0.03 21.36
N THR A 189 -1.51 0.81 22.39
CA THR A 189 -1.73 2.26 22.23
C THR A 189 -0.42 3.06 22.26
N GLU A 190 0.65 2.47 22.77
CA GLU A 190 1.99 3.05 22.81
C GLU A 190 3.04 2.05 22.30
N CYS A 191 3.96 2.54 21.47
CA CYS A 191 5.16 1.81 21.05
C CYS A 191 6.40 2.67 21.29
N SER A 192 7.37 2.17 22.05
CA SER A 192 8.58 2.94 22.38
C SER A 192 9.83 2.16 22.02
N PHE A 193 10.84 2.86 21.52
CA PHE A 193 12.14 2.30 21.22
C PHE A 193 13.21 2.95 22.11
N LEU A 194 14.17 2.14 22.57
CA LEU A 194 15.30 2.61 23.36
C LEU A 194 16.59 2.04 22.80
N ILE A 195 17.51 2.91 22.42
CA ILE A 195 18.89 2.55 22.12
C ILE A 195 19.69 2.55 23.42
N ASP A 196 19.97 1.34 23.88
CA ASP A 196 20.73 1.10 25.08
C ASP A 196 22.20 0.84 24.73
N MET A 197 23.09 1.74 25.15
CA MET A 197 24.53 1.69 24.88
C MET A 197 25.31 1.08 26.06
N ARG A 198 24.63 0.58 27.09
CA ARG A 198 25.28 -0.09 28.23
C ARG A 198 26.07 -1.30 27.73
N LYS A 199 27.36 -1.35 28.09
CA LYS A 199 28.24 -2.48 27.76
C LYS A 199 28.13 -3.62 28.77
N ASN A 200 27.64 -3.34 29.98
CA ASN A 200 27.40 -4.30 31.06
C ASN A 200 28.60 -5.23 31.35
N THR A 201 29.82 -4.70 31.32
CA THR A 201 31.06 -5.50 31.43
C THR A 201 31.20 -6.21 32.77
N ASP A 202 30.62 -5.64 33.83
CA ASP A 202 30.61 -6.12 35.20
C ASP A 202 29.69 -7.35 35.43
N ILE A 203 28.83 -7.69 34.46
CA ILE A 203 27.81 -8.75 34.59
C ILE A 203 27.89 -9.77 33.46
N ARG A 204 29.08 -9.98 32.89
CA ARG A 204 29.36 -10.93 31.80
C ARG A 204 29.74 -12.34 32.26
N GLU A 205 29.69 -12.58 33.56
CA GLU A 205 29.98 -13.87 34.18
C GLU A 205 28.71 -14.48 34.78
N ASN A 206 28.72 -15.80 35.06
CA ASN A 206 27.58 -16.52 35.63
C ASN A 206 26.27 -16.35 34.83
N LEU A 207 26.37 -16.59 33.52
CA LEU A 207 25.29 -16.53 32.55
C LEU A 207 24.63 -17.90 32.32
N LEU A 208 23.51 -17.94 31.60
CA LEU A 208 22.85 -19.21 31.24
C LEU A 208 23.76 -20.14 30.44
N ASP A 209 24.58 -19.55 29.58
CA ASP A 209 25.56 -20.21 28.72
C ASP A 209 26.72 -19.23 28.44
N PRO A 210 27.98 -19.70 28.34
CA PRO A 210 29.11 -18.85 27.95
C PRO A 210 28.89 -18.03 26.66
N GLY A 211 28.14 -18.56 25.69
CA GLY A 211 27.85 -17.86 24.44
C GLY A 211 27.07 -16.55 24.62
N MET A 212 26.35 -16.37 25.73
CA MET A 212 25.56 -15.16 26.02
C MET A 212 26.39 -13.91 26.36
N ILE A 213 27.72 -14.03 26.45
CA ILE A 213 28.62 -12.92 26.82
C ILE A 213 28.53 -11.74 25.84
N VAL A 214 28.40 -12.03 24.54
CA VAL A 214 28.31 -11.02 23.47
C VAL A 214 26.97 -10.26 23.51
N CYS A 215 25.90 -10.91 23.96
CA CYS A 215 24.55 -10.33 24.06
C CYS A 215 24.38 -9.27 25.16
N HIS A 216 25.40 -9.04 25.99
CA HIS A 216 25.37 -8.06 27.08
C HIS A 216 25.81 -6.65 26.65
N GLY A 217 26.22 -6.47 25.39
CA GLY A 217 26.57 -5.18 24.82
C GLY A 217 25.36 -4.27 24.50
N PRO A 218 25.60 -3.22 23.69
CA PRO A 218 24.55 -2.33 23.20
C PRO A 218 23.39 -3.08 22.55
N SER A 219 22.16 -2.60 22.74
CA SER A 219 20.96 -3.23 22.21
C SER A 219 19.87 -2.22 21.83
N LEU A 220 19.11 -2.54 20.79
CA LEU A 220 17.82 -1.91 20.52
C LEU A 220 16.75 -2.60 21.35
N TRP A 221 16.03 -1.81 22.15
CA TRP A 221 14.84 -2.26 22.84
C TRP A 221 13.60 -1.74 22.14
N SER A 222 12.55 -2.56 22.07
CA SER A 222 11.22 -2.13 21.67
C SER A 222 10.20 -2.56 22.72
N PHE A 223 9.37 -1.63 23.14
CA PHE A 223 8.31 -1.82 24.10
C PHE A 223 6.97 -1.49 23.46
N ASN A 224 5.94 -2.28 23.77
CA ASN A 224 4.56 -1.87 23.61
C ASN A 224 3.73 -2.30 24.81
N ASN A 225 2.64 -1.58 25.06
CA ASN A 225 1.79 -1.79 26.23
C ASN A 225 0.74 -2.90 26.06
N SER A 226 0.81 -3.70 24.98
CA SER A 226 -0.02 -4.89 24.80
C SER A 226 0.73 -6.15 25.23
N VAL A 227 -0.01 -7.20 25.60
CA VAL A 227 0.54 -8.50 26.02
C VAL A 227 0.28 -9.57 24.99
N PHE A 228 1.25 -10.45 24.76
CA PHE A 228 1.09 -11.56 23.82
C PHE A 228 0.03 -12.54 24.30
N SER A 229 -0.89 -12.89 23.39
CA SER A 229 -1.80 -14.01 23.55
C SER A 229 -1.08 -15.35 23.31
N ASP A 230 -1.72 -16.46 23.68
CA ASP A 230 -1.14 -17.79 23.45
C ASP A 230 -1.00 -18.10 21.94
N THR A 231 -1.87 -17.52 21.10
CA THR A 231 -1.74 -17.60 19.64
C THR A 231 -0.59 -16.77 19.11
N ASP A 232 -0.33 -15.58 19.66
CA ASP A 232 0.84 -14.75 19.28
C ASP A 232 2.15 -15.47 19.59
N PHE A 233 2.25 -16.12 20.77
CA PHE A 233 3.40 -16.95 21.11
C PHE A 233 3.60 -18.13 20.18
N LEU A 234 2.52 -18.76 19.71
CA LEU A 234 2.62 -19.85 18.73
C LEU A 234 3.06 -19.32 17.36
N ASN A 235 2.52 -18.19 16.94
CA ASN A 235 2.78 -17.59 15.64
C ASN A 235 4.21 -17.08 15.52
N ILE A 236 4.74 -16.40 16.55
CA ILE A 236 6.10 -15.85 16.53
C ILE A 236 7.19 -16.93 16.54
N THR A 237 6.88 -18.12 17.06
CA THR A 237 7.82 -19.26 17.05
C THR A 237 7.85 -20.03 15.74
N ARG A 238 6.88 -19.81 14.84
CA ARG A 238 6.82 -20.49 13.55
C ARG A 238 7.42 -19.58 12.48
N LEU A 239 8.66 -19.85 12.09
CA LEU A 239 9.31 -19.20 10.95
C LEU A 239 8.51 -19.47 9.67
N GLY A 240 7.65 -18.53 9.26
CA GLY A 240 6.76 -18.67 8.10
C GLY A 240 5.43 -19.37 8.38
N GLY A 241 5.03 -19.53 9.65
CA GLY A 241 3.74 -20.13 10.02
C GLY A 241 2.55 -19.26 9.63
N SER A 242 1.91 -19.59 8.52
CA SER A 242 0.72 -18.91 7.99
C SER A 242 -0.56 -19.28 8.76
N VAL A 243 -0.66 -18.94 10.05
CA VAL A 243 -1.96 -18.99 10.77
C VAL A 243 -2.75 -17.69 10.57
N LYS A 244 -2.07 -16.57 10.31
CA LYS A 244 -2.68 -15.24 10.05
C LYS A 244 -3.46 -15.12 8.71
N ARG A 245 -3.64 -16.20 7.93
CA ARG A 245 -4.44 -16.15 6.68
C ARG A 245 -5.96 -16.02 6.93
N CYS A 246 -6.44 -16.23 8.16
CA CYS A 246 -7.87 -16.25 8.48
C CYS A 246 -8.37 -15.06 9.32
N GLU A 247 -7.49 -14.18 9.82
CA GLU A 247 -7.91 -13.02 10.61
C GLU A 247 -7.88 -11.78 9.70
N ALA A 248 -9.07 -11.32 9.26
CA ALA A 248 -9.24 -10.20 8.33
C ALA A 248 -8.75 -8.86 8.90
N ASP A 249 -8.58 -8.77 10.23
CA ASP A 249 -8.35 -7.53 10.97
C ASP A 249 -6.87 -7.28 11.32
N LYS A 250 -5.95 -8.21 11.01
CA LYS A 250 -4.51 -8.08 11.33
C LYS A 250 -3.65 -7.90 10.08
N VAL A 251 -2.87 -6.82 10.04
CA VAL A 251 -2.10 -6.40 8.87
C VAL A 251 -0.68 -6.97 8.96
N GLY A 252 -0.48 -8.15 8.39
CA GLY A 252 0.83 -8.81 8.39
C GLY A 252 0.76 -10.23 7.85
N LYS A 253 0.42 -10.39 6.57
CA LYS A 253 -0.01 -11.65 5.94
C LYS A 253 1.02 -12.78 5.90
N PHE A 254 2.27 -12.53 6.28
CA PHE A 254 3.34 -13.53 6.17
C PHE A 254 4.03 -13.90 7.49
N GLY A 255 3.86 -13.15 8.57
CA GLY A 255 4.64 -13.39 9.81
C GLY A 255 6.17 -13.34 9.61
N LEU A 256 6.64 -12.88 8.44
CA LEU A 256 8.05 -12.76 8.07
C LEU A 256 8.68 -11.46 8.59
N GLY A 257 7.84 -10.46 8.89
CA GLY A 257 8.27 -9.12 9.31
C GLY A 257 9.13 -9.10 10.58
N PHE A 258 8.84 -9.98 11.54
CA PHE A 258 9.69 -10.13 12.72
C PHE A 258 11.12 -10.55 12.36
N ASN A 259 11.32 -11.34 11.31
CA ASN A 259 12.66 -11.81 10.94
C ASN A 259 13.57 -10.66 10.44
N SER A 260 13.02 -9.48 10.13
CA SER A 260 13.83 -8.30 9.82
C SER A 260 14.75 -7.88 10.99
N VAL A 261 14.40 -8.24 12.24
CA VAL A 261 15.28 -7.97 13.40
C VAL A 261 16.65 -8.63 13.25
N TYR A 262 16.75 -9.72 12.47
CA TYR A 262 18.02 -10.39 12.21
C TYR A 262 18.99 -9.57 11.35
N HIS A 263 18.59 -8.42 10.79
CA HIS A 263 19.55 -7.46 10.25
C HIS A 263 20.53 -6.99 11.33
N ILE A 264 20.07 -6.78 12.57
CA ILE A 264 20.87 -6.18 13.64
C ILE A 264 21.30 -7.16 14.73
N THR A 265 20.64 -8.30 14.89
CA THR A 265 20.90 -9.25 16.00
C THR A 265 20.89 -10.70 15.53
N ASP A 266 21.66 -11.58 16.17
CA ASP A 266 21.54 -13.04 15.98
C ASP A 266 20.66 -13.71 17.06
N ILE A 267 20.31 -12.98 18.11
CA ILE A 267 19.57 -13.51 19.26
C ILE A 267 18.51 -12.55 19.77
N PRO A 268 17.38 -12.41 19.06
CA PRO A 268 16.27 -11.60 19.55
C PRO A 268 15.65 -12.25 20.80
N ILE A 269 15.43 -11.44 21.83
CA ILE A 269 14.84 -11.87 23.10
C ILE A 269 13.51 -11.15 23.29
N ILE A 270 12.46 -11.90 23.63
CA ILE A 270 11.10 -11.39 23.84
C ILE A 270 10.67 -11.69 25.26
N MET A 271 10.05 -10.72 25.92
CA MET A 271 9.41 -10.86 27.22
C MET A 271 7.98 -10.34 27.16
N SER A 272 7.01 -11.18 27.51
CA SER A 272 5.61 -10.77 27.69
C SER A 272 4.91 -11.73 28.65
N ARG A 273 4.06 -11.20 29.53
CA ARG A 273 3.44 -11.96 30.63
C ARG A 273 4.50 -12.71 31.45
N GLU A 274 4.26 -13.96 31.80
CA GLU A 274 5.21 -14.84 32.49
C GLU A 274 6.28 -15.47 31.56
N PHE A 275 6.29 -15.18 30.26
CA PHE A 275 7.15 -15.87 29.30
C PHE A 275 8.30 -14.99 28.82
N MET A 276 9.48 -15.61 28.72
CA MET A 276 10.63 -15.06 28.01
C MET A 276 11.06 -16.07 26.93
N ILE A 277 11.27 -15.60 25.71
CA ILE A 277 11.71 -16.42 24.58
C ILE A 277 13.02 -15.86 24.06
N MET A 278 13.99 -16.74 23.84
CA MET A 278 15.26 -16.42 23.17
C MET A 278 15.34 -17.27 21.91
N PHE A 279 15.50 -16.64 20.76
CA PHE A 279 15.73 -17.32 19.49
C PHE A 279 17.22 -17.36 19.21
N ASP A 280 17.79 -18.52 18.88
CA ASP A 280 19.23 -18.65 18.61
C ASP A 280 19.45 -19.53 17.37
N PRO A 281 19.10 -19.07 16.16
CA PRO A 281 19.11 -19.90 14.94
C PRO A 281 20.49 -20.49 14.61
N ASN A 282 21.58 -19.79 14.94
CA ASN A 282 22.95 -20.27 14.76
C ASN A 282 23.42 -21.25 15.87
N ILE A 283 22.63 -21.44 16.94
CA ILE A 283 22.91 -22.36 18.07
C ILE A 283 24.28 -22.08 18.71
N ASN A 284 24.72 -20.82 18.72
CA ASN A 284 26.04 -20.43 19.24
C ASN A 284 25.97 -19.63 20.56
N HIS A 285 24.78 -19.23 21.02
CA HIS A 285 24.62 -18.47 22.25
C HIS A 285 24.14 -19.32 23.43
N ILE A 286 23.15 -20.19 23.21
CA ILE A 286 22.48 -21.01 24.25
C ILE A 286 22.57 -22.51 23.94
N SER A 287 23.65 -22.91 23.26
CA SER A 287 23.91 -24.28 22.80
C SER A 287 23.66 -25.37 23.84
N LYS A 288 24.01 -25.16 25.12
CA LYS A 288 23.81 -26.17 26.19
C LYS A 288 22.34 -26.45 26.51
N HIS A 289 21.43 -25.55 26.13
CA HIS A 289 20.00 -25.66 26.41
C HIS A 289 19.20 -26.09 25.19
N ILE A 290 19.82 -26.13 24.01
CA ILE A 290 19.20 -26.60 22.77
C ILE A 290 19.51 -28.09 22.62
N ARG A 291 18.46 -28.92 22.70
CA ARG A 291 18.56 -30.39 22.55
C ARG A 291 18.31 -30.85 21.12
N ASP A 292 17.61 -30.03 20.36
CA ASP A 292 17.11 -30.31 19.01
C ASP A 292 17.42 -29.10 18.14
N SER A 293 18.32 -29.28 17.18
CA SER A 293 18.74 -28.21 16.27
C SER A 293 17.64 -27.75 15.32
N SER A 294 16.56 -28.53 15.17
CA SER A 294 15.38 -28.11 14.42
C SER A 294 14.48 -27.12 15.18
N ASN A 295 14.74 -26.91 16.48
CA ASN A 295 14.06 -25.93 17.32
C ASN A 295 15.06 -25.03 18.05
N PRO A 296 15.75 -24.13 17.32
CA PRO A 296 16.81 -23.30 17.87
C PRO A 296 16.27 -22.17 18.74
N GLY A 297 16.32 -22.36 20.06
CA GLY A 297 15.91 -21.37 21.04
C GLY A 297 15.43 -21.98 22.35
N ILE A 298 15.03 -21.13 23.30
CA ILE A 298 14.42 -21.56 24.56
C ILE A 298 13.21 -20.69 24.93
N LYS A 299 12.19 -21.33 25.52
CA LYS A 299 11.06 -20.66 26.16
C LYS A 299 11.13 -20.86 27.67
N ILE A 300 11.26 -19.76 28.39
CA ILE A 300 11.36 -19.69 29.84
C ILE A 300 10.01 -19.24 30.42
N ASN A 301 9.54 -19.90 31.48
CA ASN A 301 8.39 -19.46 32.25
C ASN A 301 8.86 -18.90 33.60
N TRP A 302 8.82 -17.58 33.72
CA TRP A 302 9.20 -16.82 34.90
C TRP A 302 8.28 -17.02 36.08
N SER A 303 7.08 -17.59 35.95
CA SER A 303 6.27 -17.94 37.12
C SER A 303 6.63 -19.32 37.70
N LYS A 304 7.18 -20.23 36.89
CA LYS A 304 7.46 -21.63 37.28
C LYS A 304 8.94 -21.92 37.55
N GLN A 305 9.86 -21.25 36.85
CA GLN A 305 11.28 -21.61 36.82
C GLN A 305 12.19 -20.70 37.67
N GLN A 306 11.63 -19.80 38.47
CA GLN A 306 12.34 -18.73 39.19
C GLN A 306 13.55 -19.20 40.01
N LYS A 307 13.39 -20.27 40.79
CA LYS A 307 14.46 -20.85 41.62
C LYS A 307 15.71 -21.19 40.80
N ARG A 308 15.53 -21.66 39.57
CA ARG A 308 16.64 -22.04 38.67
C ARG A 308 17.24 -20.84 37.97
N LEU A 309 16.41 -19.89 37.53
CA LEU A 309 16.84 -18.67 36.83
C LEU A 309 17.64 -17.72 37.74
N ARG A 310 17.30 -17.65 39.03
CA ARG A 310 18.05 -16.85 40.02
C ARG A 310 19.50 -17.30 40.25
N LYS A 311 19.88 -18.50 39.81
CA LYS A 311 21.29 -18.93 39.81
C LYS A 311 22.14 -18.15 38.81
N PHE A 312 21.50 -17.52 37.82
CA PHE A 312 22.13 -16.75 36.75
C PHE A 312 21.64 -15.30 36.75
N PRO A 313 21.78 -14.54 37.86
CA PRO A 313 21.18 -13.21 37.99
C PRO A 313 21.74 -12.23 36.96
N ASN A 314 23.03 -12.38 36.61
CA ASN A 314 23.74 -11.52 35.67
C ASN A 314 23.12 -11.53 34.26
N GLN A 315 22.61 -12.68 33.80
CA GLN A 315 21.90 -12.79 32.51
C GLN A 315 20.71 -11.82 32.38
N PHE A 316 20.04 -11.55 33.49
CA PHE A 316 18.76 -10.86 33.52
C PHE A 316 18.85 -9.42 34.03
N LYS A 317 19.98 -9.04 34.64
CA LYS A 317 20.24 -7.67 35.10
C LYS A 317 20.03 -6.59 34.02
N PRO A 318 20.37 -6.78 32.73
CA PRO A 318 20.17 -5.71 31.75
C PRO A 318 18.69 -5.32 31.52
N PHE A 319 17.75 -6.22 31.84
CA PHE A 319 16.32 -5.93 31.76
C PHE A 319 15.84 -4.99 32.88
N ILE A 320 16.58 -4.90 33.99
CA ILE A 320 16.20 -4.05 35.13
C ILE A 320 16.25 -2.58 34.71
N ASN A 321 15.22 -1.82 35.09
CA ASN A 321 15.05 -0.39 34.81
C ASN A 321 14.87 -0.03 33.33
N VAL A 322 14.54 -1.01 32.48
CA VAL A 322 14.14 -0.78 31.09
C VAL A 322 12.64 -0.97 30.96
N PHE A 323 11.91 0.08 30.56
CA PHE A 323 10.44 0.06 30.39
C PHE A 323 9.70 -0.61 31.57
N ASN A 324 10.05 -0.20 32.79
CA ASN A 324 9.49 -0.73 34.05
C ASN A 324 9.62 -2.26 34.24
N CYS A 325 10.53 -2.92 33.52
CA CYS A 325 10.86 -4.32 33.76
C CYS A 325 11.67 -4.42 35.05
N GLN A 326 11.17 -5.22 36.00
CA GLN A 326 11.72 -5.41 37.33
C GLN A 326 11.72 -6.90 37.68
N LEU A 327 12.68 -7.64 37.14
CA LEU A 327 12.76 -9.07 37.39
C LEU A 327 13.13 -9.34 38.87
N PRO A 328 12.39 -10.21 39.58
CA PRO A 328 12.64 -10.49 40.99
C PRO A 328 13.85 -11.40 41.15
N LEU A 329 15.05 -10.82 41.04
CA LEU A 329 16.30 -11.57 41.17
C LEU A 329 16.62 -11.92 42.63
N ALA A 330 16.05 -11.19 43.60
CA ALA A 330 16.34 -11.34 45.03
C ALA A 330 15.23 -12.05 45.84
N GLN A 331 14.00 -12.16 45.33
CA GLN A 331 12.84 -12.68 46.06
C GLN A 331 12.14 -13.80 45.28
N ASP A 332 11.42 -14.71 45.97
CA ASP A 332 10.69 -15.85 45.35
C ASP A 332 9.23 -15.48 45.11
N SER A 333 9.00 -14.64 44.10
CA SER A 333 7.68 -14.10 43.78
C SER A 333 7.36 -14.27 42.31
N PRO A 334 6.23 -14.91 41.93
CA PRO A 334 5.86 -15.09 40.52
C PRO A 334 5.89 -13.75 39.77
N TYR A 335 6.49 -13.73 38.59
CA TYR A 335 6.64 -12.51 37.80
C TYR A 335 5.85 -12.60 36.49
N LYS A 336 5.19 -11.49 36.17
CA LYS A 336 4.53 -11.24 34.89
C LYS A 336 4.87 -9.83 34.44
N TYR A 337 5.34 -9.70 33.21
CA TYR A 337 5.55 -8.41 32.58
C TYR A 337 4.24 -7.94 31.92
N ASN A 338 3.80 -6.72 32.28
CA ASN A 338 2.59 -6.12 31.74
C ASN A 338 2.92 -5.28 30.51
N GLY A 339 3.07 -5.96 29.37
CA GLY A 339 3.45 -5.41 28.08
C GLY A 339 4.21 -6.44 27.27
N THR A 340 4.80 -5.99 26.16
CA THR A 340 5.71 -6.80 25.34
C THR A 340 7.00 -6.04 25.16
N LEU A 341 8.10 -6.70 25.51
CA LEU A 341 9.44 -6.14 25.46
C LEU A 341 10.33 -7.00 24.56
N PHE A 342 10.87 -6.38 23.53
CA PHE A 342 11.91 -6.95 22.68
C PHE A 342 13.26 -6.37 23.09
N ARG A 343 14.26 -7.24 23.21
CA ARG A 343 15.66 -6.88 23.32
C ARG A 343 16.40 -7.46 22.14
N LEU A 344 17.05 -6.59 21.38
CA LEU A 344 17.80 -6.93 20.18
C LEU A 344 19.26 -6.48 20.39
N PRO A 345 20.12 -7.34 20.97
CA PRO A 345 21.55 -7.05 21.09
C PRO A 345 22.16 -6.82 19.71
N PHE A 346 22.87 -5.70 19.53
CA PHE A 346 23.52 -5.41 18.25
C PHE A 346 24.66 -6.41 18.00
N ARG A 347 24.67 -6.98 16.80
CA ARG A 347 25.68 -7.94 16.36
C ARG A 347 27.06 -7.31 16.41
N THR A 348 27.96 -7.97 17.12
CA THR A 348 29.37 -7.61 17.22
C THR A 348 30.17 -8.11 16.01
N GLU A 349 31.35 -7.55 15.80
CA GLU A 349 32.28 -8.01 14.75
C GLU A 349 32.63 -9.50 14.91
N GLN A 350 32.77 -9.97 16.16
CA GLN A 350 33.03 -11.38 16.45
C GLN A 350 31.86 -12.27 16.00
N GLU A 351 30.61 -11.91 16.34
CA GLU A 351 29.42 -12.65 15.90
C GLU A 351 29.28 -12.63 14.37
N ALA A 352 29.49 -11.49 13.72
CA ALA A 352 29.38 -11.36 12.26
C ALA A 352 30.38 -12.23 11.49
N SER A 353 31.56 -12.52 12.06
CA SER A 353 32.56 -13.39 11.43
C SER A 353 32.16 -14.87 11.38
N VAL A 354 31.21 -15.28 12.24
CA VAL A 354 30.76 -16.68 12.37
C VAL A 354 29.28 -16.88 12.08
N SER A 355 28.48 -15.80 11.98
CA SER A 355 27.05 -15.86 11.74
C SER A 355 26.75 -16.28 10.30
N GLU A 356 26.00 -17.36 10.13
CA GLU A 356 25.51 -17.80 8.82
C GLU A 356 24.33 -16.94 8.31
N ILE A 357 23.72 -16.15 9.21
CA ILE A 357 22.58 -15.27 8.93
C ILE A 357 23.02 -13.98 8.23
N SER A 358 24.00 -13.28 8.80
CA SER A 358 24.48 -11.98 8.30
C SER A 358 25.92 -11.70 8.72
N SER A 359 26.73 -11.24 7.76
CA SER A 359 28.10 -10.78 7.98
C SER A 359 28.23 -9.30 8.35
N LEU A 360 27.10 -8.58 8.52
CA LEU A 360 27.09 -7.18 8.91
C LEU A 360 27.04 -7.03 10.44
N TYR A 361 27.92 -6.19 10.98
CA TYR A 361 27.96 -5.79 12.39
C TYR A 361 27.66 -4.29 12.55
N TYR A 362 27.36 -3.86 13.78
CA TYR A 362 27.01 -2.47 14.07
C TYR A 362 27.98 -1.86 15.07
N ASN A 363 28.76 -0.88 14.63
CA ASN A 363 29.57 -0.06 15.51
C ASN A 363 28.74 1.09 16.11
N THR A 364 29.36 1.89 16.98
CA THR A 364 28.67 3.01 17.66
C THR A 364 28.13 4.06 16.68
N THR A 365 28.86 4.37 15.61
CA THR A 365 28.44 5.32 14.56
C THR A 365 27.23 4.78 13.82
N ASP A 366 27.25 3.52 13.39
CA ASP A 366 26.14 2.89 12.65
C ASP A 366 24.84 2.90 13.48
N ILE A 367 24.96 2.63 14.79
CA ILE A 367 23.82 2.68 15.72
C ILE A 367 23.23 4.09 15.82
N TYR A 368 24.06 5.14 15.84
CA TYR A 368 23.57 6.52 15.86
C TYR A 368 22.95 6.94 14.54
N SER A 369 23.54 6.54 13.40
CA SER A 369 22.97 6.78 12.08
C SER A 369 21.57 6.17 11.96
N LEU A 370 21.34 4.98 12.52
CA LEU A 370 20.01 4.35 12.56
C LEU A 370 18.97 5.22 13.31
N VAL A 371 19.38 5.90 14.39
CA VAL A 371 18.50 6.81 15.16
C VAL A 371 18.23 8.10 14.39
N ASP A 372 19.25 8.63 13.71
CA ASP A 372 19.11 9.85 12.91
C ASP A 372 18.16 9.62 11.72
N GLU A 373 18.31 8.50 11.01
CA GLU A 373 17.38 8.08 9.94
C GLU A 373 15.94 7.95 10.46
N PHE A 374 15.76 7.30 11.61
CA PHE A 374 14.44 7.20 12.25
C PHE A 374 13.89 8.59 12.62
N SER A 375 14.73 9.47 13.16
CA SER A 375 14.28 10.81 13.62
C SER A 375 13.75 11.66 12.47
N ILE A 376 14.29 11.50 11.26
CA ILE A 376 13.86 12.25 10.06
C ILE A 376 12.48 11.80 9.57
N CYS A 377 12.17 10.50 9.61
CA CYS A 377 10.97 9.94 8.97
C CYS A 377 9.93 9.36 9.95
N GLY A 378 10.26 9.23 11.24
CA GLY A 378 9.45 8.52 12.22
C GLY A 378 8.08 9.14 12.47
N HIS A 379 7.95 10.47 12.35
CA HIS A 379 6.66 11.17 12.50
C HIS A 379 5.58 10.64 11.53
N ARG A 380 6.00 10.04 10.42
CA ARG A 380 5.13 9.51 9.38
C ARG A 380 4.59 8.13 9.72
N PHE A 381 5.24 7.38 10.60
CA PHE A 381 4.89 5.98 10.88
C PHE A 381 3.55 5.83 11.61
N ILE A 382 3.17 6.82 12.42
CA ILE A 382 1.92 6.79 13.20
C ILE A 382 0.74 7.45 12.47
N LEU A 383 0.93 7.90 11.23
CA LEU A 383 -0.10 8.69 10.53
C LEU A 383 -1.38 7.90 10.27
N PHE A 384 -1.27 6.60 9.99
CA PHE A 384 -2.41 5.72 9.68
C PHE A 384 -2.45 4.44 10.53
N THR A 385 -1.73 4.41 11.66
CA THR A 385 -1.86 3.34 12.66
C THR A 385 -3.28 3.32 13.21
N GLN A 386 -3.80 2.13 13.53
CA GLN A 386 -5.19 1.98 13.96
C GLN A 386 -5.36 2.12 15.48
N HIS A 387 -4.34 1.72 16.24
CA HIS A 387 -4.37 1.64 17.70
C HIS A 387 -3.22 2.42 18.35
N VAL A 388 -2.02 2.35 17.79
CA VAL A 388 -0.85 3.06 18.34
C VAL A 388 -1.00 4.56 18.07
N GLY A 389 -1.22 5.34 19.13
CA GLY A 389 -1.32 6.80 19.06
C GLY A 389 -0.07 7.54 19.57
N SER A 390 0.88 6.82 20.18
CA SER A 390 2.10 7.40 20.73
C SER A 390 3.32 6.55 20.38
N MET A 391 4.32 7.19 19.77
CA MET A 391 5.61 6.58 19.48
C MET A 391 6.76 7.42 20.05
N LYS A 392 7.69 6.78 20.76
CA LYS A 392 8.84 7.45 21.39
C LYS A 392 10.14 6.75 21.05
N VAL A 393 11.21 7.51 20.85
CA VAL A 393 12.57 6.96 20.70
C VAL A 393 13.50 7.67 21.66
N ALA A 394 14.25 6.89 22.43
CA ALA A 394 15.24 7.38 23.38
C ALA A 394 16.59 6.71 23.16
N SER A 395 17.67 7.37 23.58
CA SER A 395 19.03 6.80 23.59
C SER A 395 19.69 7.07 24.93
N THR A 396 20.40 6.07 25.46
CA THR A 396 21.00 6.10 26.81
C THR A 396 22.36 6.83 26.92
N ASN A 397 22.83 7.47 25.86
CA ASN A 397 24.14 8.16 25.84
C ASN A 397 24.04 9.69 25.84
N ARG A 398 23.37 10.22 26.87
CA ARG A 398 23.87 11.42 27.54
C ARG A 398 24.02 11.05 29.01
N ALA A 399 25.15 11.39 29.62
CA ALA A 399 25.27 11.52 31.07
C ALA A 399 24.35 12.67 31.55
N ARG A 400 23.04 12.50 31.38
CA ARG A 400 21.99 13.37 31.85
C ARG A 400 21.01 12.49 32.61
N ARG A 401 20.87 12.78 33.90
CA ARG A 401 19.76 12.28 34.70
C ARG A 401 18.47 12.64 33.97
N MET A 402 17.43 11.81 34.10
CA MET A 402 16.08 12.04 33.56
C MET A 402 15.38 13.33 34.09
N THR A 403 16.13 14.27 34.67
CA THR A 403 15.66 15.50 35.32
C THR A 403 16.20 16.79 34.69
N ASP A 404 17.07 16.73 33.68
CA ASP A 404 17.59 17.94 33.02
C ASP A 404 16.85 18.20 31.70
N GLU A 405 16.21 19.37 31.63
CA GLU A 405 15.55 19.89 30.44
C GLU A 405 16.44 19.74 29.19
N MET A 406 15.84 19.16 28.15
CA MET A 406 16.45 19.01 26.83
C MET A 406 16.85 20.40 26.31
N PRO A 407 18.04 20.57 25.68
CA PRO A 407 18.27 21.76 24.88
C PRO A 407 17.26 21.70 23.73
N SER A 408 16.52 22.78 23.51
CA SER A 408 15.47 22.89 22.49
C SER A 408 16.04 22.64 21.09
N LYS A 409 16.18 21.38 20.67
CA LYS A 409 16.13 21.05 19.25
C LYS A 409 14.77 21.54 18.77
N ALA A 410 14.74 22.20 17.61
CA ALA A 410 13.50 22.65 17.00
C ALA A 410 12.52 21.47 16.97
N VAL A 411 11.39 21.63 17.67
CA VAL A 411 10.31 20.65 17.61
C VAL A 411 9.66 20.84 16.26
N GLU A 412 9.87 19.88 15.36
CA GLU A 412 9.15 19.86 14.09
C GLU A 412 7.73 19.32 14.34
N VAL A 413 6.73 20.15 14.07
CA VAL A 413 5.32 19.79 14.18
C VAL A 413 4.74 19.75 12.77
N THR A 414 4.17 18.62 12.40
CA THR A 414 3.43 18.47 11.14
C THR A 414 1.97 18.16 11.46
N ASN A 415 1.06 18.90 10.84
CA ASN A 415 -0.38 18.72 11.03
C ASN A 415 -1.00 18.11 9.78
N TRP A 416 -1.88 17.13 9.95
CA TRP A 416 -2.45 16.38 8.85
C TRP A 416 -3.96 16.25 9.02
N LEU A 417 -4.71 16.58 7.97
CA LEU A 417 -6.13 16.27 7.87
C LEU A 417 -6.28 14.87 7.28
N ILE A 418 -6.78 13.93 8.08
CA ILE A 418 -7.00 12.54 7.66
C ILE A 418 -8.49 12.30 7.41
N CYS A 419 -8.82 11.82 6.22
CA CYS A 419 -10.18 11.39 5.87
C CYS A 419 -10.17 9.92 5.49
N SER A 420 -10.93 9.11 6.23
CA SER A 420 -11.08 7.68 5.97
C SER A 420 -12.45 7.38 5.38
N CYS A 421 -12.50 6.43 4.46
CA CYS A 421 -13.72 5.97 3.81
C CYS A 421 -13.78 4.44 3.80
N MET A 422 -14.99 3.91 3.95
CA MET A 422 -15.32 2.51 3.69
C MET A 422 -16.27 2.48 2.50
N ASP A 423 -15.90 1.78 1.43
CA ASP A 423 -16.81 1.56 0.31
C ASP A 423 -17.82 0.46 0.68
N VAL A 424 -19.08 0.69 0.29
CA VAL A 424 -20.20 -0.23 0.47
C VAL A 424 -20.71 -0.81 -0.85
N THR A 425 -19.97 -0.60 -1.94
CA THR A 425 -20.36 -0.96 -3.31
C THR A 425 -19.44 -2.01 -3.91
N GLU A 426 -18.71 -1.69 -4.97
CA GLU A 426 -17.91 -2.65 -5.74
C GLU A 426 -16.70 -3.18 -4.97
N ALA A 427 -16.05 -2.36 -4.15
CA ALA A 427 -14.93 -2.84 -3.34
C ALA A 427 -15.42 -3.79 -2.23
N LEU A 428 -16.58 -3.50 -1.61
CA LEU A 428 -17.19 -4.43 -0.65
C LEU A 428 -17.62 -5.75 -1.32
N LYS A 429 -18.23 -5.69 -2.50
CA LYS A 429 -18.57 -6.91 -3.25
C LYS A 429 -17.32 -7.72 -3.58
N PHE A 430 -16.24 -7.05 -3.99
CA PHE A 430 -14.97 -7.70 -4.29
C PHE A 430 -14.37 -8.35 -3.03
N SER A 431 -14.34 -7.64 -1.89
CA SER A 431 -13.77 -8.18 -0.65
C SER A 431 -14.55 -9.39 -0.12
N LEU A 432 -15.86 -9.44 -0.35
CA LEU A 432 -16.73 -10.55 0.07
C LEU A 432 -16.66 -11.79 -0.85
N SER A 433 -16.04 -11.68 -2.03
CA SER A 433 -15.81 -12.80 -2.93
C SER A 433 -14.86 -13.85 -2.31
N ASP A 434 -14.89 -15.09 -2.80
CA ASP A 434 -13.99 -16.14 -2.29
C ASP A 434 -12.51 -15.79 -2.46
N SER A 435 -12.16 -15.09 -3.54
CA SER A 435 -10.80 -14.59 -3.74
C SER A 435 -10.49 -13.42 -2.80
N GLY A 436 -11.41 -12.49 -2.59
CA GLY A 436 -11.26 -11.37 -1.66
C GLY A 436 -11.08 -11.80 -0.20
N LYS A 437 -11.92 -12.74 0.26
CA LYS A 437 -11.80 -13.36 1.60
C LYS A 437 -10.49 -14.10 1.78
N ARG A 438 -10.08 -14.91 0.79
CA ARG A 438 -8.77 -15.60 0.81
C ARG A 438 -7.59 -14.64 0.85
N LEU A 439 -7.73 -13.48 0.20
CA LEU A 439 -6.72 -12.45 0.20
C LEU A 439 -6.81 -11.52 1.41
N GLY A 440 -7.83 -11.61 2.28
CA GLY A 440 -8.02 -10.72 3.42
C GLY A 440 -8.06 -9.25 3.01
N LEU A 441 -8.90 -8.92 2.04
CA LEU A 441 -9.05 -7.56 1.50
C LEU A 441 -10.13 -6.82 2.27
N VAL A 442 -9.88 -5.54 2.57
CA VAL A 442 -10.81 -4.69 3.33
C VAL A 442 -11.09 -3.43 2.51
N PRO A 443 -12.35 -3.05 2.26
CA PRO A 443 -12.72 -1.90 1.44
C PRO A 443 -12.61 -0.57 2.21
N CYS A 444 -11.60 -0.44 3.08
CA CYS A 444 -11.33 0.75 3.88
C CYS A 444 -10.01 1.38 3.47
N GLY A 445 -10.01 2.69 3.29
CA GLY A 445 -8.84 3.47 2.94
C GLY A 445 -8.95 4.90 3.42
N GLY A 446 -7.91 5.69 3.23
CA GLY A 446 -7.90 7.08 3.65
C GLY A 446 -6.95 7.94 2.85
N VAL A 447 -7.10 9.25 3.04
CA VAL A 447 -6.27 10.29 2.44
C VAL A 447 -5.78 11.21 3.55
N ALA A 448 -4.53 11.66 3.50
CA ALA A 448 -3.99 12.66 4.43
C ALA A 448 -3.46 13.89 3.67
N VAL A 449 -4.02 15.06 4.01
CA VAL A 449 -3.62 16.37 3.49
C VAL A 449 -2.70 17.06 4.49
N LEU A 450 -1.55 17.56 4.04
CA LEU A 450 -0.62 18.29 4.89
C LEU A 450 -1.09 19.73 5.13
N LEU A 451 -1.20 20.12 6.40
CA LEU A 451 -1.58 21.46 6.84
C LEU A 451 -0.42 22.14 7.58
N SER A 452 -0.34 23.46 7.45
CA SER A 452 0.44 24.33 8.35
C SER A 452 -0.49 24.92 9.38
N GLU A 453 -0.10 24.90 10.66
CA GLU A 453 -0.80 25.70 11.68
C GLU A 453 -0.26 27.13 11.63
N GLU A 454 -1.17 28.08 11.52
CA GLU A 454 -0.92 29.52 11.63
C GLU A 454 -1.46 30.04 12.96
N GLU A 455 -1.30 31.34 13.24
CA GLU A 455 -1.79 31.95 14.47
C GLU A 455 -3.31 31.72 14.70
N ASN A 456 -3.70 31.55 15.97
CA ASN A 456 -5.09 31.37 16.41
C ASN A 456 -5.78 30.08 15.91
N ARG A 457 -5.04 28.96 15.77
CA ARG A 457 -5.56 27.66 15.29
C ARG A 457 -6.18 27.75 13.89
N LYS A 458 -5.60 28.60 13.05
CA LYS A 458 -5.92 28.66 11.63
C LYS A 458 -4.93 27.83 10.84
N TRP A 459 -5.32 27.49 9.62
CA TRP A 459 -4.60 26.49 8.83
C TRP A 459 -4.34 27.00 7.42
N THR A 460 -3.23 26.58 6.82
CA THR A 460 -2.98 26.70 5.38
C THR A 460 -2.70 25.31 4.80
N VAL A 461 -3.10 25.06 3.55
CA VAL A 461 -2.77 23.80 2.86
C VAL A 461 -1.36 23.91 2.32
N LYS A 462 -0.45 23.02 2.72
CA LYS A 462 0.92 23.01 2.20
C LYS A 462 0.98 22.32 0.85
N THR A 463 1.24 23.10 -0.19
CA THR A 463 1.43 22.66 -1.58
C THR A 463 2.91 22.76 -1.97
N ASN A 464 3.80 22.06 -1.26
CA ASN A 464 5.24 22.15 -1.55
C ASN A 464 5.61 21.34 -2.82
N ALA A 465 6.34 21.97 -3.73
CA ALA A 465 6.89 21.38 -4.94
C ALA A 465 7.83 20.19 -4.65
N THR A 466 7.32 18.97 -4.88
CA THR A 466 8.01 17.65 -4.99
C THR A 466 8.93 17.14 -3.86
N PRO A 467 8.90 15.82 -3.55
CA PRO A 467 7.98 14.81 -4.03
C PRO A 467 6.72 14.74 -3.18
N ILE A 468 5.61 14.75 -3.90
CA ILE A 468 4.24 14.90 -3.45
C ILE A 468 3.59 13.50 -3.35
N GLY A 469 2.95 13.19 -2.22
CA GLY A 469 2.15 11.99 -1.98
C GLY A 469 2.91 10.65 -1.84
N GLU A 470 2.52 9.85 -0.85
CA GLU A 470 3.05 8.49 -0.64
C GLU A 470 1.91 7.50 -0.39
N VAL A 471 2.15 6.24 -0.74
CA VAL A 471 1.26 5.13 -0.41
C VAL A 471 1.55 4.62 0.98
N PHE A 472 0.48 4.41 1.74
CA PHE A 472 0.49 3.75 3.03
C PHE A 472 -0.33 2.47 2.93
N CYS A 473 0.20 1.42 3.53
CA CYS A 473 -0.60 0.28 3.98
C CYS A 473 -0.51 0.29 5.49
N TYR A 474 -1.18 1.26 6.11
CA TYR A 474 -1.11 1.63 7.53
C TYR A 474 0.24 2.23 7.96
N LEU A 475 1.34 1.68 7.42
CA LEU A 475 2.68 2.26 7.49
C LEU A 475 3.14 2.75 6.11
N PRO A 476 4.08 3.73 6.05
CA PRO A 476 4.54 4.29 4.78
C PRO A 476 5.32 3.27 3.96
N LEU A 477 4.89 3.12 2.71
CA LEU A 477 5.62 2.41 1.66
C LEU A 477 6.57 3.37 0.95
N ARG A 478 7.61 2.84 0.31
CA ARG A 478 8.56 3.64 -0.50
C ARG A 478 8.00 3.93 -1.90
N ILE A 479 6.70 4.16 -2.00
CA ILE A 479 5.98 4.35 -3.27
C ILE A 479 5.46 5.78 -3.29
N LYS A 480 6.00 6.60 -4.19
CA LYS A 480 5.55 7.97 -4.42
C LYS A 480 4.34 7.95 -5.36
N THR A 481 3.33 8.77 -5.09
CA THR A 481 2.11 8.81 -5.90
C THR A 481 2.07 10.00 -6.86
N GLY A 482 2.75 11.10 -6.52
CA GLY A 482 2.61 12.37 -7.23
C GLY A 482 1.32 13.13 -6.92
N LEU A 483 0.45 12.59 -6.06
CA LEU A 483 -0.78 13.23 -5.59
C LEU A 483 -0.49 14.22 -4.45
N PRO A 484 -1.14 15.40 -4.35
CA PRO A 484 -0.91 16.41 -3.28
C PRO A 484 -1.21 15.92 -1.84
N VAL A 485 -1.51 14.63 -1.69
CA VAL A 485 -1.95 13.97 -0.47
C VAL A 485 -1.30 12.59 -0.34
N HIS A 486 -1.18 12.10 0.90
CA HIS A 486 -0.86 10.69 1.13
C HIS A 486 -2.14 9.84 0.97
N ILE A 487 -2.01 8.61 0.47
CA ILE A 487 -3.13 7.67 0.34
C ILE A 487 -2.84 6.43 1.18
N ASN A 488 -3.86 5.88 1.84
CA ASN A 488 -3.74 4.74 2.75
C ASN A 488 -4.78 3.67 2.45
N GLY A 489 -4.40 2.40 2.61
CA GLY A 489 -5.37 1.32 2.62
C GLY A 489 -4.80 -0.08 2.39
N CYS A 490 -5.70 -1.04 2.18
CA CYS A 490 -5.36 -2.44 1.97
C CYS A 490 -4.86 -2.72 0.52
N PHE A 491 -3.85 -1.98 0.05
CA PHE A 491 -3.28 -2.23 -1.28
C PHE A 491 -2.61 -3.61 -1.35
N ALA A 492 -2.82 -4.31 -2.47
CA ALA A 492 -2.04 -5.49 -2.79
C ALA A 492 -0.66 -5.05 -3.29
N VAL A 493 0.38 -5.35 -2.53
CA VAL A 493 1.78 -4.98 -2.85
C VAL A 493 2.61 -6.18 -3.27
N THR A 494 3.72 -5.91 -3.95
CA THR A 494 4.79 -6.88 -4.21
C THR A 494 5.44 -7.34 -2.90
N SER A 495 6.13 -8.48 -2.92
CA SER A 495 6.68 -9.10 -1.71
C SER A 495 7.76 -8.23 -1.05
N ASN A 496 8.57 -7.52 -1.84
CA ASN A 496 9.52 -6.51 -1.38
C ASN A 496 8.89 -5.14 -1.03
N ARG A 497 7.57 -4.99 -1.15
CA ARG A 497 6.77 -3.78 -0.86
C ARG A 497 7.23 -2.50 -1.55
N LYS A 498 7.90 -2.59 -2.70
CA LYS A 498 8.38 -1.42 -3.48
C LYS A 498 7.41 -0.98 -4.58
N GLU A 499 6.43 -1.81 -4.91
CA GLU A 499 5.46 -1.56 -5.98
C GLU A 499 4.08 -2.12 -5.62
N ILE A 500 3.03 -1.55 -6.21
CA ILE A 500 1.68 -2.12 -6.15
C ILE A 500 1.51 -3.21 -7.21
N TRP A 501 0.70 -4.22 -6.89
CA TRP A 501 0.41 -5.32 -7.80
C TRP A 501 -0.54 -4.87 -8.92
N LYS A 502 -0.25 -5.23 -10.18
CA LYS A 502 -1.00 -4.72 -11.36
C LYS A 502 -1.80 -5.79 -12.12
N THR A 503 -1.51 -7.08 -11.91
CA THR A 503 -2.14 -8.18 -12.66
C THR A 503 -3.08 -9.04 -11.81
N ASP A 504 -3.88 -9.87 -12.47
CA ASP A 504 -4.73 -10.87 -11.83
C ASP A 504 -5.73 -10.27 -10.84
N THR A 505 -6.21 -11.08 -9.89
CA THR A 505 -7.14 -10.65 -8.83
C THR A 505 -6.57 -9.53 -7.97
N LYS A 506 -5.26 -9.53 -7.71
CA LYS A 506 -4.60 -8.50 -6.87
C LYS A 506 -4.56 -7.13 -7.56
N GLY A 507 -4.26 -7.11 -8.86
CA GLY A 507 -4.29 -5.91 -9.69
C GLY A 507 -5.71 -5.39 -9.84
N GLN A 508 -6.67 -6.29 -10.13
CA GLN A 508 -8.08 -5.94 -10.19
C GLN A 508 -8.58 -5.32 -8.87
N TRP A 509 -8.16 -5.87 -7.73
CA TRP A 509 -8.44 -5.28 -6.43
C TRP A 509 -7.89 -3.86 -6.32
N ASN A 510 -6.60 -3.63 -6.64
CA ASN A 510 -6.01 -2.30 -6.55
C ASN A 510 -6.75 -1.27 -7.43
N SER A 511 -7.15 -1.64 -8.64
CA SER A 511 -7.95 -0.77 -9.51
C SER A 511 -9.31 -0.43 -8.89
N VAL A 512 -10.04 -1.45 -8.40
CA VAL A 512 -11.34 -1.25 -7.72
C VAL A 512 -11.17 -0.41 -6.46
N PHE A 513 -10.14 -0.69 -5.66
CA PHE A 513 -9.84 -0.01 -4.41
C PHE A 513 -9.51 1.47 -4.64
N MET A 514 -8.65 1.78 -5.59
CA MET A 514 -8.35 3.17 -5.96
C MET A 514 -9.62 3.91 -6.42
N ARG A 515 -10.39 3.29 -7.31
CA ARG A 515 -11.58 3.89 -7.92
C ARG A 515 -12.73 4.13 -6.95
N HIS A 516 -12.98 3.19 -6.04
CA HIS A 516 -14.18 3.19 -5.19
C HIS A 516 -13.90 3.58 -3.74
N VAL A 517 -12.68 3.38 -3.23
CA VAL A 517 -12.33 3.71 -1.84
C VAL A 517 -11.51 4.98 -1.78
N ILE A 518 -10.37 5.03 -2.47
CA ILE A 518 -9.44 6.19 -2.37
C ILE A 518 -10.07 7.45 -2.94
N VAL A 519 -10.72 7.38 -4.11
CA VAL A 519 -11.43 8.54 -4.68
C VAL A 519 -12.49 9.09 -3.73
N GLN A 520 -13.24 8.24 -3.04
CA GLN A 520 -14.26 8.69 -2.08
C GLN A 520 -13.65 9.33 -0.83
N ALA A 521 -12.55 8.76 -0.31
CA ALA A 521 -11.78 9.38 0.77
C ALA A 521 -11.21 10.74 0.33
N TYR A 522 -10.80 10.87 -0.93
CA TYR A 522 -10.31 12.11 -1.52
C TYR A 522 -11.39 13.18 -1.57
N LEU A 523 -12.59 12.85 -2.06
CA LEU A 523 -13.73 13.78 -2.10
C LEU A 523 -14.19 14.19 -0.70
N ALA A 524 -14.11 13.27 0.27
CA ALA A 524 -14.36 13.59 1.68
C ALA A 524 -13.33 14.60 2.20
N ALA A 525 -12.05 14.47 1.84
CA ALA A 525 -11.02 15.45 2.18
C ALA A 525 -11.29 16.82 1.55
N LEU A 526 -11.65 16.89 0.26
CA LEU A 526 -12.03 18.14 -0.40
C LEU A 526 -13.25 18.80 0.27
N THR A 527 -14.23 17.99 0.69
CA THR A 527 -15.43 18.46 1.41
C THR A 527 -15.05 19.05 2.77
N MET A 528 -14.13 18.41 3.50
CA MET A 528 -13.67 18.91 4.80
C MET A 528 -12.85 20.20 4.66
N LEU A 529 -11.95 20.28 3.67
CA LEU A 529 -11.21 21.51 3.36
C LEU A 529 -12.15 22.67 3.02
N ARG A 530 -13.22 22.39 2.25
CA ARG A 530 -14.30 23.36 2.01
C ARG A 530 -14.96 23.79 3.32
N SER A 531 -15.34 22.86 4.19
CA SER A 531 -15.97 23.19 5.48
C SER A 531 -15.07 24.08 6.35
N MET A 532 -13.76 23.81 6.37
CA MET A 532 -12.77 24.63 7.07
C MET A 532 -12.61 26.02 6.43
N ALA A 533 -12.70 26.12 5.11
CA ALA A 533 -12.70 27.40 4.41
C ALA A 533 -13.96 28.22 4.69
N GLU A 534 -15.14 27.59 4.69
CA GLU A 534 -16.43 28.23 5.02
C GLU A 534 -16.49 28.70 6.47
N SER A 535 -15.84 27.98 7.42
CA SER A 535 -15.75 28.40 8.83
C SER A 535 -14.68 29.47 9.09
N GLY A 536 -13.84 29.79 8.10
CA GLY A 536 -12.72 30.73 8.24
C GLY A 536 -11.52 30.16 9.02
N GLU A 537 -11.47 28.84 9.21
CA GLU A 537 -10.33 28.11 9.79
C GLU A 537 -9.19 27.95 8.78
N LEU A 538 -9.51 27.86 7.47
CA LEU A 538 -8.54 27.73 6.40
C LEU A 538 -8.25 29.09 5.74
N LEU A 539 -7.00 29.54 5.79
CA LEU A 539 -6.51 30.79 5.22
C LEU A 539 -6.04 30.59 3.78
N ASP A 540 -6.24 31.61 2.94
CA ASP A 540 -5.76 31.70 1.56
C ASP A 540 -6.00 30.43 0.71
N TYR A 541 -7.10 29.73 0.98
CA TYR A 541 -7.39 28.45 0.33
C TYR A 541 -7.87 28.64 -1.11
N SER A 542 -7.03 28.22 -2.05
CA SER A 542 -7.45 28.00 -3.43
C SER A 542 -8.24 26.69 -3.51
N TYR A 543 -9.46 26.70 -4.06
CA TYR A 543 -10.35 25.53 -4.04
C TYR A 543 -9.78 24.29 -4.75
N TYR A 544 -8.81 24.48 -5.64
CA TYR A 544 -8.09 23.43 -6.36
C TYR A 544 -6.74 23.04 -5.71
N ALA A 545 -6.33 23.63 -4.57
CA ALA A 545 -5.00 23.44 -3.99
C ALA A 545 -4.67 21.97 -3.65
N ALA A 546 -5.69 21.15 -3.38
CA ALA A 546 -5.56 19.73 -3.11
C ALA A 546 -6.01 18.85 -4.28
N TRP A 547 -6.26 19.38 -5.48
CA TRP A 547 -6.70 18.57 -6.62
C TRP A 547 -5.50 17.85 -7.28
N PRO A 548 -5.68 16.63 -7.84
CA PRO A 548 -4.61 15.92 -8.52
C PRO A 548 -4.12 16.66 -9.77
N ASP A 549 -2.83 16.93 -9.88
CA ASP A 549 -2.22 17.43 -11.12
C ASP A 549 -1.81 16.23 -11.99
N PRO A 550 -2.46 15.97 -13.14
CA PRO A 550 -2.17 14.81 -13.98
C PRO A 550 -0.72 14.78 -14.48
N SER A 551 -0.04 15.93 -14.59
CA SER A 551 1.36 16.00 -15.03
C SER A 551 2.36 15.51 -13.96
N GLN A 552 1.94 15.49 -12.69
CA GLN A 552 2.76 15.09 -11.55
C GLN A 552 2.44 13.68 -11.05
N VAL A 553 1.23 13.18 -11.33
CA VAL A 553 0.75 11.87 -10.85
C VAL A 553 1.48 10.75 -11.58
N HIS A 554 2.02 9.80 -10.81
CA HIS A 554 2.67 8.62 -11.34
C HIS A 554 1.64 7.69 -12.02
N ASP A 555 2.02 7.04 -13.13
CA ASP A 555 1.16 6.20 -13.97
C ASP A 555 0.26 5.22 -13.18
N ASP A 556 0.83 4.59 -12.15
CA ASP A 556 0.16 3.63 -11.27
C ASP A 556 -1.04 4.19 -10.50
N PHE A 557 -1.13 5.52 -10.36
CA PHE A 557 -2.17 6.23 -9.60
C PHE A 557 -3.02 7.16 -10.47
N THR A 558 -2.86 7.11 -11.80
CA THR A 558 -3.71 7.83 -12.77
C THR A 558 -5.19 7.54 -12.56
N LEU A 559 -5.55 6.30 -12.19
CA LEU A 559 -6.90 5.91 -11.83
C LEU A 559 -7.51 6.71 -10.67
N VAL A 560 -6.69 7.17 -9.71
CA VAL A 560 -7.14 8.06 -8.63
C VAL A 560 -7.39 9.46 -9.18
N SER A 561 -6.46 9.99 -9.98
CA SER A 561 -6.59 11.30 -10.62
C SER A 561 -7.85 11.39 -11.49
N GLN A 562 -7.96 10.53 -12.51
CA GLN A 562 -9.13 10.39 -13.38
C GLN A 562 -10.39 10.13 -12.56
N GLY A 563 -10.23 9.35 -11.49
CA GLY A 563 -11.19 9.06 -10.47
C GLY A 563 -11.90 10.31 -9.92
N VAL A 564 -11.11 11.21 -9.36
CA VAL A 564 -11.54 12.45 -8.74
C VAL A 564 -12.23 13.37 -9.75
N TYR A 565 -11.60 13.59 -10.92
CA TYR A 565 -12.18 14.45 -11.96
C TYR A 565 -13.52 13.93 -12.50
N GLN A 566 -13.67 12.62 -12.68
CA GLN A 566 -14.94 12.02 -13.11
C GLN A 566 -16.04 12.21 -12.08
N GLU A 567 -15.77 12.07 -10.78
CA GLU A 567 -16.77 12.32 -9.74
C GLU A 567 -17.15 13.80 -9.65
N ILE A 568 -16.19 14.71 -9.81
CA ILE A 568 -16.45 16.16 -9.89
C ILE A 568 -17.33 16.48 -11.11
N ALA A 569 -17.03 15.86 -12.26
CA ALA A 569 -17.76 16.07 -13.52
C ALA A 569 -19.22 15.57 -13.48
N LYS A 570 -19.53 14.56 -12.66
CA LYS A 570 -20.92 14.08 -12.49
C LYS A 570 -21.85 15.19 -11.98
N GLY A 571 -21.34 16.11 -11.16
CA GLY A 571 -22.08 17.33 -10.80
C GLY A 571 -23.40 17.11 -10.08
N GLY A 572 -23.48 16.09 -9.22
CA GLY A 572 -24.69 15.81 -8.45
C GLY A 572 -25.10 16.97 -7.52
N ASP A 573 -26.31 16.91 -6.98
CA ASP A 573 -26.79 17.88 -5.99
C ASP A 573 -26.30 17.54 -4.56
N SER A 574 -25.43 16.54 -4.42
CA SER A 574 -24.81 16.19 -3.13
C SER A 574 -23.85 17.28 -2.67
N ASP A 575 -23.70 17.40 -1.34
CA ASP A 575 -22.82 18.44 -0.79
C ASP A 575 -21.33 18.20 -1.15
N GLN A 576 -20.94 16.94 -1.34
CA GLN A 576 -19.61 16.54 -1.80
C GLN A 576 -19.27 17.02 -3.23
N ALA A 577 -20.27 17.30 -4.05
CA ALA A 577 -20.05 17.75 -5.43
C ALA A 577 -19.70 19.25 -5.52
N LYS A 578 -19.88 20.01 -4.44
CA LYS A 578 -19.63 21.46 -4.41
C LYS A 578 -18.16 21.75 -4.12
N VAL A 579 -17.33 21.71 -5.16
CA VAL A 579 -15.87 21.85 -5.05
C VAL A 579 -15.30 23.08 -5.77
N PHE A 580 -16.15 23.85 -6.48
CA PHE A 580 -15.74 25.09 -7.13
C PHE A 580 -16.11 26.29 -6.27
N SER A 581 -15.23 27.30 -6.19
CA SER A 581 -15.48 28.49 -5.38
C SER A 581 -14.95 29.76 -6.01
N ASP A 582 -15.71 30.85 -5.89
CA ASP A 582 -15.28 32.23 -6.17
C ASP A 582 -14.71 32.93 -4.92
N GLY A 583 -14.42 32.16 -3.86
CA GLY A 583 -14.01 32.67 -2.55
C GLY A 583 -15.17 33.11 -1.66
N LYS A 584 -16.42 33.09 -2.16
CA LYS A 584 -17.62 33.44 -1.38
C LYS A 584 -18.65 32.32 -1.36
N THR A 585 -18.81 31.63 -2.47
CA THR A 585 -19.86 30.64 -2.70
C THR A 585 -19.28 29.37 -3.29
N TRP A 586 -19.70 28.22 -2.74
CA TRP A 586 -19.30 26.90 -3.23
C TRP A 586 -20.39 26.26 -4.07
N VAL A 587 -20.03 25.80 -5.26
CA VAL A 587 -20.98 25.20 -6.21
C VAL A 587 -20.43 23.93 -6.86
N SER A 588 -21.33 23.10 -7.38
CA SER A 588 -20.97 21.97 -8.23
C SER A 588 -20.77 22.39 -9.68
N ILE A 589 -20.22 21.50 -10.51
CA ILE A 589 -19.95 21.79 -11.93
C ILE A 589 -21.21 22.19 -12.72
N LYS A 590 -22.41 21.85 -12.25
CA LYS A 590 -23.69 22.24 -12.86
C LYS A 590 -23.91 23.75 -12.86
N TYR A 591 -23.40 24.42 -11.85
CA TYR A 591 -23.65 25.84 -11.56
C TYR A 591 -22.42 26.71 -11.77
N VAL A 592 -21.25 26.10 -11.95
CA VAL A 592 -20.03 26.83 -12.29
C VAL A 592 -20.02 27.21 -13.76
N ARG A 593 -19.40 28.33 -14.10
CA ARG A 593 -19.11 28.74 -15.47
C ARG A 593 -17.66 29.16 -15.61
N PHE A 594 -17.12 28.90 -16.79
CA PHE A 594 -15.78 29.31 -17.21
C PHE A 594 -15.87 30.27 -18.39
N LEU A 595 -14.85 31.08 -18.57
CA LEU A 595 -14.71 31.92 -19.76
C LEU A 595 -13.83 31.21 -20.78
N ASP A 596 -14.19 31.29 -22.06
CA ASP A 596 -13.43 30.67 -23.15
C ASP A 596 -11.98 31.20 -23.22
N ASP A 597 -11.03 30.29 -23.41
CA ASP A 597 -9.61 30.61 -23.55
C ASP A 597 -9.32 31.48 -24.77
N ALA A 598 -10.15 31.40 -25.83
CA ALA A 598 -10.04 32.29 -26.98
C ALA A 598 -10.14 33.77 -26.57
N LEU A 599 -10.89 34.08 -25.50
CA LEU A 599 -11.00 35.42 -24.95
C LEU A 599 -10.00 35.68 -23.82
N LEU A 600 -9.79 34.70 -22.92
CA LEU A 600 -8.87 34.86 -21.78
C LEU A 600 -7.41 35.05 -22.22
N CYS A 601 -6.95 34.32 -23.23
CA CYS A 601 -5.56 34.36 -23.69
C CYS A 601 -5.21 35.64 -24.46
N ARG A 602 -6.18 36.53 -24.72
CA ARG A 602 -5.95 37.81 -25.38
C ARG A 602 -5.41 38.84 -24.39
N PRO A 603 -4.18 39.37 -24.56
CA PRO A 603 -3.59 40.30 -23.60
C PRO A 603 -4.31 41.65 -23.52
N ASP A 604 -4.97 42.07 -24.61
CA ASP A 604 -5.62 43.37 -24.75
C ASP A 604 -7.01 43.45 -24.12
N ILE A 605 -7.75 42.32 -24.09
CA ILE A 605 -9.13 42.28 -23.59
C ILE A 605 -9.40 41.18 -22.56
N GLY A 606 -8.58 40.13 -22.47
CA GLY A 606 -8.77 38.98 -21.59
C GLY A 606 -8.91 39.35 -20.11
N PRO A 607 -7.99 40.16 -19.53
CA PRO A 607 -8.12 40.61 -18.14
C PRO A 607 -9.42 41.38 -17.88
N ALA A 608 -9.83 42.25 -18.80
CA ALA A 608 -11.06 43.03 -18.67
C ALA A 608 -12.31 42.14 -18.80
N ALA A 609 -12.31 41.24 -19.78
CA ALA A 609 -13.37 40.27 -19.99
C ALA A 609 -13.59 39.39 -18.76
N PHE A 610 -12.50 38.92 -18.16
CA PHE A 610 -12.57 38.07 -16.98
C PHE A 610 -13.12 38.81 -15.75
N GLN A 611 -12.72 40.06 -15.52
CA GLN A 611 -13.29 40.88 -14.45
C GLN A 611 -14.79 41.13 -14.64
N ILE A 612 -15.22 41.41 -15.88
CA ILE A 612 -16.63 41.58 -16.21
C ILE A 612 -17.40 40.26 -16.02
N PHE A 613 -16.83 39.15 -16.47
CA PHE A 613 -17.39 37.81 -16.29
C PHE A 613 -17.64 37.49 -14.81
N LEU A 614 -16.64 37.69 -13.94
CA LEU A 614 -16.77 37.49 -12.50
C LEU A 614 -17.85 38.37 -11.86
N LYS A 615 -17.95 39.64 -12.28
CA LYS A 615 -18.85 40.63 -11.66
C LYS A 615 -20.30 40.54 -12.14
N TYR A 616 -20.52 40.28 -13.42
CA TYR A 616 -21.84 40.43 -14.05
C TYR A 616 -22.53 39.10 -14.41
N LEU A 617 -21.84 37.95 -14.35
CA LEU A 617 -22.49 36.66 -14.59
C LEU A 617 -23.64 36.38 -13.60
N LYS A 618 -23.48 36.73 -12.32
CA LYS A 618 -24.55 36.55 -11.31
C LYS A 618 -25.74 37.47 -11.56
N LYS A 619 -25.58 38.55 -12.33
CA LYS A 619 -26.63 39.53 -12.64
C LYS A 619 -27.44 39.19 -13.88
N SER A 620 -26.96 38.29 -14.75
CA SER A 620 -27.62 37.92 -16.02
C SER A 620 -28.89 37.05 -15.88
N GLY A 621 -29.58 37.10 -14.72
CA GLY A 621 -30.90 36.51 -14.53
C GLY A 621 -30.96 35.07 -14.05
N SER A 622 -29.83 34.36 -13.95
CA SER A 622 -29.76 32.99 -13.41
C SER A 622 -29.31 33.01 -11.94
N GLN A 623 -30.26 32.93 -11.01
CA GLN A 623 -29.93 32.73 -9.60
C GLN A 623 -29.18 31.40 -9.44
N ASN A 624 -27.96 31.46 -8.89
CA ASN A 624 -27.04 30.36 -8.54
C ASN A 624 -25.85 30.07 -9.49
N LEU A 625 -25.54 30.90 -10.49
CA LEU A 625 -24.30 30.72 -11.26
C LEU A 625 -23.06 31.25 -10.51
N CYS A 626 -21.92 30.56 -10.67
CA CYS A 626 -20.63 30.96 -10.10
C CYS A 626 -19.58 31.02 -11.20
N ALA A 627 -18.91 32.16 -11.35
CA ALA A 627 -17.79 32.33 -12.27
C ALA A 627 -16.49 32.03 -11.51
N VAL A 628 -15.64 31.18 -12.05
CA VAL A 628 -14.34 30.85 -11.46
C VAL A 628 -13.23 30.81 -12.52
N GLU A 629 -12.00 31.02 -12.10
CA GLU A 629 -10.80 30.80 -12.92
C GLU A 629 -10.40 29.33 -12.88
N LEU A 630 -10.11 28.72 -14.03
CA LEU A 630 -9.69 27.33 -14.08
C LEU A 630 -8.25 27.23 -14.61
N PRO A 631 -7.28 26.82 -13.77
CA PRO A 631 -5.90 26.62 -14.22
C PRO A 631 -5.78 25.57 -15.33
N ASP A 632 -4.78 25.71 -16.21
CA ASP A 632 -4.63 24.83 -17.37
C ASP A 632 -4.42 23.35 -16.99
N TRP A 633 -3.61 23.07 -15.97
CA TRP A 633 -3.42 21.70 -15.46
C TRP A 633 -4.72 21.08 -14.93
N VAL A 634 -5.67 21.90 -14.44
CA VAL A 634 -6.99 21.42 -14.03
C VAL A 634 -7.83 21.05 -15.25
N LYS A 635 -7.75 21.83 -16.34
CA LYS A 635 -8.41 21.51 -17.63
C LYS A 635 -7.85 20.21 -18.21
N GLU A 636 -6.53 20.04 -18.18
CA GLU A 636 -5.86 18.79 -18.58
C GLU A 636 -6.35 17.60 -17.75
N GLY A 637 -6.56 17.78 -16.44
CA GLY A 637 -7.13 16.74 -15.58
C GLY A 637 -8.54 16.30 -16.01
N PHE A 638 -9.40 17.23 -16.43
CA PHE A 638 -10.69 16.88 -17.03
C PHE A 638 -10.54 16.18 -18.39
N ASP A 639 -9.53 16.54 -19.21
CA ASP A 639 -9.28 15.90 -20.50
C ASP A 639 -8.79 14.45 -20.32
N ASP A 640 -7.78 14.23 -19.47
CA ASP A 640 -7.24 12.91 -19.11
C ASP A 640 -8.31 11.98 -18.53
N ALA A 641 -9.23 12.55 -17.75
CA ALA A 641 -10.36 11.83 -17.19
C ALA A 641 -11.51 11.55 -18.19
N GLY A 642 -11.38 11.97 -19.45
CA GLY A 642 -12.41 11.82 -20.49
C GLY A 642 -13.64 12.70 -20.29
N CYS A 643 -13.50 13.78 -19.52
CA CYS A 643 -14.58 14.67 -19.08
C CYS A 643 -14.55 16.06 -19.75
N LYS A 644 -13.71 16.27 -20.77
CA LYS A 644 -13.60 17.54 -21.52
C LYS A 644 -14.95 18.10 -21.99
N GLY A 645 -15.85 17.23 -22.46
CA GLY A 645 -17.19 17.65 -22.91
C GLY A 645 -17.97 18.39 -21.82
N LYS A 646 -17.88 17.94 -20.56
CA LYS A 646 -18.56 18.57 -19.43
C LYS A 646 -18.02 19.97 -19.12
N LEU A 647 -16.72 20.16 -19.30
CA LEU A 647 -16.07 21.46 -19.13
C LEU A 647 -16.53 22.43 -20.23
N MET A 648 -16.58 21.97 -21.48
CA MET A 648 -17.07 22.76 -22.62
C MET A 648 -18.54 23.17 -22.46
N GLU A 649 -19.41 22.29 -21.96
CA GLU A 649 -20.82 22.61 -21.65
C GLU A 649 -20.97 23.76 -20.64
N ASN A 650 -19.98 23.95 -19.76
CA ASN A 650 -19.98 24.99 -18.73
C ASN A 650 -19.08 26.18 -19.09
N THR A 651 -18.52 26.21 -20.30
CA THR A 651 -17.69 27.31 -20.79
C THR A 651 -18.54 28.26 -21.64
N LEU A 652 -18.56 29.55 -21.27
CA LEU A 652 -19.19 30.58 -22.09
C LEU A 652 -18.28 30.87 -23.27
N THR A 653 -18.79 30.58 -24.46
CA THR A 653 -18.17 31.00 -25.72
C THR A 653 -18.04 32.51 -25.79
N GLU A 654 -17.13 33.01 -26.62
CA GLU A 654 -16.99 34.45 -26.91
C GLU A 654 -18.35 35.10 -27.22
N LYS A 655 -19.15 34.46 -28.07
CA LYS A 655 -20.48 34.95 -28.46
C LYS A 655 -21.44 35.07 -27.27
N GLN A 656 -21.48 34.06 -26.40
CA GLN A 656 -22.34 34.06 -25.22
C GLN A 656 -21.85 35.10 -24.20
N PHE A 657 -20.54 35.24 -24.00
CA PHE A 657 -20.00 36.27 -23.12
C PHE A 657 -20.48 37.66 -23.54
N PHE A 658 -20.34 38.02 -24.83
CA PHE A 658 -20.76 39.33 -25.30
C PHE A 658 -22.28 39.52 -25.20
N SER A 659 -23.06 38.52 -25.61
CA SER A 659 -24.53 38.62 -25.69
C SER A 659 -25.22 38.57 -24.33
N ASP A 660 -24.72 37.73 -23.41
CA ASP A 660 -25.42 37.39 -22.16
C ASP A 660 -24.82 38.13 -20.95
N VAL A 661 -23.58 38.61 -21.04
CA VAL A 661 -22.88 39.26 -19.92
C VAL A 661 -22.50 40.70 -20.27
N PHE A 662 -21.74 40.93 -21.34
CA PHE A 662 -21.18 42.25 -21.66
C PHE A 662 -22.26 43.27 -22.06
N PHE A 663 -22.96 43.04 -23.17
CA PHE A 663 -23.94 44.01 -23.70
C PHE A 663 -25.12 44.27 -22.77
N PRO A 664 -25.70 43.28 -22.07
CA PRO A 664 -26.79 43.53 -21.13
C PRO A 664 -26.40 44.47 -19.98
N HIS A 665 -25.12 44.53 -19.62
CA HIS A 665 -24.62 45.32 -18.50
C HIS A 665 -23.67 46.47 -18.93
N ILE A 666 -23.54 46.76 -20.23
CA ILE A 666 -22.55 47.69 -20.78
C ILE A 666 -22.61 49.10 -20.19
N GLN A 667 -23.79 49.51 -19.74
CA GLN A 667 -24.06 50.79 -19.08
C GLN A 667 -23.47 50.87 -17.65
N GLU A 668 -23.37 49.74 -16.97
CA GLU A 668 -22.85 49.63 -15.61
C GLU A 668 -21.34 49.32 -15.57
N ILE A 669 -20.73 48.97 -16.70
CA ILE A 669 -19.32 48.55 -16.78
C ILE A 669 -18.44 49.81 -16.87
N ASP A 670 -17.42 49.84 -16.00
CA ASP A 670 -16.41 50.89 -15.97
C ASP A 670 -15.70 51.02 -17.32
N LYS A 671 -15.45 52.26 -17.77
CA LYS A 671 -14.91 52.55 -19.11
C LYS A 671 -13.56 51.85 -19.37
N GLU A 672 -12.74 51.69 -18.33
CA GLU A 672 -11.42 51.04 -18.39
C GLU A 672 -11.54 49.55 -18.78
N LEU A 673 -12.63 48.89 -18.40
CA LEU A 673 -12.91 47.50 -18.77
C LEU A 673 -13.74 47.41 -20.05
N ARG A 674 -14.69 48.34 -20.22
CA ARG A 674 -15.65 48.36 -21.34
C ARG A 674 -15.00 48.72 -22.67
N ASP A 675 -14.26 49.81 -22.72
CA ASP A 675 -13.84 50.41 -23.99
C ASP A 675 -12.89 49.50 -24.79
N PRO A 676 -11.92 48.77 -24.20
CA PRO A 676 -11.11 47.79 -24.94
C PRO A 676 -11.94 46.70 -25.61
N LEU A 677 -12.94 46.17 -24.90
CA LEU A 677 -13.86 45.16 -25.42
C LEU A 677 -14.75 45.71 -26.53
N MET A 678 -15.23 46.95 -26.39
CA MET A 678 -16.02 47.61 -27.44
C MET A 678 -15.19 47.87 -28.69
N HIS A 679 -13.92 48.30 -28.54
CA HIS A 679 -12.99 48.44 -29.66
C HIS A 679 -12.77 47.11 -30.39
N PHE A 680 -12.55 46.03 -29.64
CA PHE A 680 -12.44 44.69 -30.20
C PHE A 680 -13.68 44.30 -31.00
N VAL A 681 -14.89 44.48 -30.44
CA VAL A 681 -16.12 44.14 -31.16
C VAL A 681 -16.26 44.95 -32.45
N LEU A 682 -16.04 46.26 -32.42
CA LEU A 682 -16.19 47.13 -33.60
C LEU A 682 -15.17 46.83 -34.70
N ASN A 683 -13.95 46.45 -34.33
CA ASN A 683 -12.87 46.20 -35.29
C ASN A 683 -12.90 44.78 -35.84
N GLU A 684 -13.14 43.78 -35.00
CA GLU A 684 -12.93 42.36 -35.35
C GLU A 684 -14.25 41.56 -35.44
N LYS A 685 -15.32 41.99 -34.77
CA LYS A 685 -16.57 41.21 -34.60
C LYS A 685 -17.84 41.96 -34.97
N LEU A 686 -17.72 42.99 -35.82
CA LEU A 686 -18.82 43.87 -36.16
C LEU A 686 -20.00 43.11 -36.77
N GLU A 687 -19.73 42.19 -37.70
CA GLU A 687 -20.77 41.40 -38.37
C GLU A 687 -21.52 40.49 -37.39
N ASP A 688 -20.80 39.86 -36.46
CA ASP A 688 -21.35 38.92 -35.48
C ASP A 688 -22.33 39.59 -34.51
N PHE A 689 -22.07 40.85 -34.14
CA PHE A 689 -22.83 41.59 -33.14
C PHE A 689 -23.62 42.79 -33.69
N ALA A 690 -23.67 42.98 -35.02
CA ALA A 690 -24.31 44.13 -35.66
C ALA A 690 -25.76 44.34 -35.22
N SER A 691 -26.52 43.25 -35.02
CA SER A 691 -27.92 43.31 -34.57
C SER A 691 -28.05 43.89 -33.17
N ILE A 692 -27.20 43.48 -32.23
CA ILE A 692 -27.15 43.97 -30.84
C ILE A 692 -26.67 45.43 -30.83
N LEU A 693 -25.59 45.75 -31.55
CA LEU A 693 -25.01 47.10 -31.61
C LEU A 693 -26.00 48.17 -32.11
N ARG A 694 -26.92 47.79 -33.00
CA ARG A 694 -27.93 48.71 -33.54
C ARG A 694 -28.99 49.14 -32.51
N VAL A 695 -29.23 48.31 -31.49
CA VAL A 695 -30.32 48.50 -30.52
C VAL A 695 -29.85 48.75 -29.10
N THR A 696 -28.56 48.50 -28.81
CA THR A 696 -27.96 48.71 -27.50
C THR A 696 -27.16 50.01 -27.48
N PRO A 697 -27.47 50.98 -26.59
CA PRO A 697 -26.64 52.16 -26.43
C PRO A 697 -25.28 51.72 -25.85
N CYS A 698 -24.21 51.87 -26.64
CA CYS A 698 -22.92 51.23 -26.35
C CYS A 698 -21.71 52.11 -26.68
N ILE A 699 -21.91 53.27 -27.32
CA ILE A 699 -20.81 54.14 -27.74
C ILE A 699 -20.84 55.42 -26.90
N PRO A 700 -19.73 55.80 -26.23
CA PRO A 700 -19.68 57.01 -25.41
C PRO A 700 -19.79 58.26 -26.28
N CYS A 701 -20.69 59.16 -25.90
CA CYS A 701 -20.79 60.50 -26.50
C CYS A 701 -19.73 61.44 -25.92
N SER A 702 -19.30 62.45 -26.67
CA SER A 702 -18.32 63.45 -26.23
C SER A 702 -18.85 64.48 -25.22
N GLY A 703 -20.13 64.38 -24.83
CA GLY A 703 -20.75 65.26 -23.84
C GLY A 703 -20.17 65.13 -22.43
N PRO A 704 -20.47 66.09 -21.52
CA PRO A 704 -19.87 66.15 -20.18
C PRO A 704 -20.11 64.89 -19.34
N ASN A 705 -21.25 64.22 -19.51
CA ASN A 705 -21.59 62.97 -18.80
C ASN A 705 -21.04 61.70 -19.48
N LYS A 706 -20.48 61.81 -20.70
CA LYS A 706 -20.02 60.68 -21.53
C LYS A 706 -20.99 59.51 -21.60
N GLU A 707 -22.28 59.83 -21.71
CA GLU A 707 -23.35 58.83 -21.76
C GLU A 707 -23.19 57.93 -22.99
N LEU A 708 -23.52 56.65 -22.81
CA LEU A 708 -23.52 55.69 -23.89
C LEU A 708 -24.79 55.84 -24.73
N VAL A 709 -24.63 56.08 -26.03
CA VAL A 709 -25.73 56.26 -26.98
C VAL A 709 -25.71 55.18 -28.07
N LEU A 710 -26.82 55.08 -28.81
CA LEU A 710 -26.91 54.22 -29.98
C LEU A 710 -26.00 54.75 -31.10
N PRO A 711 -25.36 53.87 -31.90
CA PRO A 711 -24.61 54.31 -33.08
C PRO A 711 -25.43 55.20 -34.02
N SER A 712 -26.74 54.95 -34.16
CA SER A 712 -27.66 55.75 -34.99
C SER A 712 -27.92 57.16 -34.47
N ARG A 713 -27.51 57.48 -33.24
CA ARG A 713 -27.62 58.82 -32.64
C ARG A 713 -26.32 59.63 -32.77
N LEU A 714 -25.25 59.02 -33.29
CA LEU A 714 -23.95 59.67 -33.48
C LEU A 714 -23.82 60.27 -34.87
N ILE A 715 -22.94 61.27 -34.98
CA ILE A 715 -22.69 62.00 -36.21
C ILE A 715 -21.22 61.88 -36.55
N HIS A 716 -20.95 61.68 -37.84
CA HIS A 716 -19.59 61.62 -38.34
C HIS A 716 -18.87 62.95 -38.06
N PRO A 717 -17.74 62.96 -37.32
CA PRO A 717 -17.10 64.20 -36.86
C PRO A 717 -16.62 65.09 -38.01
N GLU A 718 -16.23 64.49 -39.13
CA GLU A 718 -15.80 65.20 -40.34
C GLU A 718 -16.94 65.41 -41.37
N GLY A 719 -18.17 65.00 -41.02
CA GLY A 719 -19.32 65.10 -41.90
C GLY A 719 -19.82 66.54 -42.05
N ARG A 720 -20.43 66.89 -43.19
CA ARG A 720 -21.06 68.22 -43.41
C ARG A 720 -22.07 68.58 -42.32
N VAL A 721 -22.76 67.56 -41.78
CA VAL A 721 -23.78 67.67 -40.74
C VAL A 721 -23.18 68.02 -39.37
N ALA A 722 -21.92 67.67 -39.09
CA ALA A 722 -21.25 68.00 -37.83
C ALA A 722 -21.12 69.52 -37.59
N LYS A 723 -21.09 70.33 -38.66
CA LYS A 723 -21.07 71.80 -38.57
C LYS A 723 -22.35 72.40 -37.96
N LEU A 724 -23.42 71.61 -37.86
CA LEU A 724 -24.69 72.00 -37.24
C LEU A 724 -24.75 71.65 -35.75
N TYR A 725 -23.73 70.98 -35.21
CA TYR A 725 -23.68 70.56 -33.81
C TYR A 725 -22.90 71.57 -32.98
N ASN A 726 -23.53 72.09 -31.91
CA ASN A 726 -22.85 72.84 -30.85
C ASN A 726 -22.83 71.99 -29.57
N THR A 727 -21.71 72.00 -28.86
CA THR A 727 -21.56 71.33 -27.56
C THR A 727 -22.56 71.82 -26.51
N ASP A 728 -23.03 73.07 -26.62
CA ASP A 728 -24.03 73.65 -25.70
C ASP A 728 -25.46 73.11 -25.96
N ASP A 729 -25.74 72.60 -27.16
CA ASP A 729 -27.09 72.14 -27.53
C ASP A 729 -27.44 70.78 -26.91
N GLY A 730 -26.43 69.99 -26.50
CA GLY A 730 -26.58 68.67 -25.86
C GLY A 730 -27.25 67.58 -26.71
N ARG A 731 -27.77 67.94 -27.89
CA ARG A 731 -28.44 67.07 -28.86
C ARG A 731 -28.25 67.62 -30.27
N PHE A 732 -28.34 66.75 -31.27
CA PHE A 732 -28.41 67.20 -32.65
C PHE A 732 -29.79 67.82 -32.94
N PRO A 733 -29.87 68.99 -33.62
CA PRO A 733 -31.14 69.65 -33.93
C PRO A 733 -32.11 68.80 -34.77
#